data_AF-A0A841IQ08-F1
#
_entry.id   AF-A0A841IQ08-F1
#
_cell.length_a   1.000
_cell.length_b   1.000
_cell.length_c   1.000
_cell.angle_alpha   90.00
_cell.angle_beta   90.00
_cell.angle_gamma   90.00
#
_symmetry.space_group_name_H-M   'P 1'
#
loop_
_entity.id
_entity.type
_entity.pdbx_description
1 polymer ?
#
loop_
_entity_poly.entity_id
_entity_poly.type
_entity_poly.pdbx_seq_one_letter_code
_entity_poly.pdbx_strand_id
1 'polypeptide(L)'
;MLPRIIFFTHTAFVALASIFSFAALHQYESVTLTVPSHSVWVTANQGIADTPQIIDKVEEFTADNNVSVAYEVPDLRDPGNIRHLYLSPGSPESPEHAWLEDGYPSFGHSMRTEVHPFTDLDHEDPRGFYNVFGSEEESSAFEAALSEIGLHDTFSASSTELRWTDFFVYSGNMNTALLIALLMGVTAVGSGVLLNAKNYAVLRLQGHGFTRILTRDMLLLLRFYLGPGACVAASVVLLLFLYNGLSQFFLFAEIAGWLLLLFLLVGFAAHASALGITHTMEILPALKGRIPGRPATVSAYAARIPAIILVLLVLSSVIASARNIQAQKEDMDAFEGAGQTSRIMISGSVDIAEMVGEMEPVVGNWIRQSDASGDMILAAQERGEAITPPGTPRPDFGVILVNNTYLEHQEILSPEGERYLPGESVRILLPPSLIDRKADFTAGVVSLLGGSDTSGLVSEEKIEVLPTAHGNQVFTYGSITPGDFYVQPFLEEPVIIALPNGAVLSDVRYTSYATQGAIVFPDPSVVEESISQPPFSTYVNGMQMVVTSAADYYAGLVKELRLESFNLVASCAVMLMTSVAVCVIHTRVRAQKIFARHISGWSFLGIHRRLLLTEGGLFTAFIGWATWQSITEVIRHSDPSNPVSMSPTARVVELQPVLAVSISALGMTFAVLTLAVLHRKIVREGSSQA
;
A
#
# COMPACT_ATOMS: atom_id res chain seq x y z
N MET A 1 -11.47 37.65 19.92
CA MET A 1 -11.73 36.85 18.71
C MET A 1 -10.56 35.93 18.47
N LEU A 2 -10.82 34.68 18.08
CA LEU A 2 -9.76 33.73 17.70
C LEU A 2 -9.16 34.14 16.33
N PRO A 3 -7.87 33.86 16.09
CA PRO A 3 -7.24 34.05 14.79
C PRO A 3 -7.95 33.25 13.70
N ARG A 4 -8.08 33.83 12.50
CA ARG A 4 -8.69 33.16 11.33
C ARG A 4 -8.02 31.83 10.98
N ILE A 5 -6.70 31.74 11.17
CA ILE A 5 -5.93 30.51 10.91
C ILE A 5 -6.39 29.34 11.79
N ILE A 6 -6.82 29.60 13.04
CA ILE A 6 -7.33 28.55 13.92
C ILE A 6 -8.67 28.04 13.39
N PHE A 7 -9.61 28.93 13.05
CA PHE A 7 -10.88 28.52 12.44
C PHE A 7 -10.69 27.75 11.13
N PHE A 8 -9.79 28.20 10.25
CA PHE A 8 -9.46 27.49 9.02
C PHE A 8 -8.91 26.08 9.30
N THR A 9 -8.01 25.94 10.28
CA THR A 9 -7.44 24.64 10.64
C THR A 9 -8.51 23.68 11.17
N HIS A 10 -9.41 24.15 12.03
CA HIS A 10 -10.52 23.35 12.52
C HIS A 10 -11.56 23.00 11.44
N THR A 11 -11.72 23.86 10.42
CA THR A 11 -12.49 23.53 9.21
C THR A 11 -11.81 22.39 8.44
N ALA A 12 -10.50 22.49 8.25
CA ALA A 12 -9.70 21.48 7.58
C ALA A 12 -9.73 20.14 8.33
N PHE A 13 -9.79 20.12 9.67
CA PHE A 13 -9.93 18.88 10.43
C PHE A 13 -11.21 18.11 10.10
N VAL A 14 -12.35 18.79 9.95
CA VAL A 14 -13.61 18.13 9.56
C VAL A 14 -13.51 17.56 8.14
N ALA A 15 -12.98 18.36 7.21
CA ALA A 15 -12.80 17.93 5.82
C ALA A 15 -11.82 16.75 5.70
N LEU A 16 -10.65 16.83 6.36
CA LEU A 16 -9.63 15.79 6.33
C LEU A 16 -10.11 14.49 6.97
N ALA A 17 -10.80 14.55 8.12
CA ALA A 17 -11.39 13.37 8.73
C ALA A 17 -12.38 12.67 7.78
N SER A 18 -13.20 13.45 7.07
CA SER A 18 -14.14 12.94 6.08
C SER A 18 -13.43 12.32 4.86
N ILE A 19 -12.39 12.97 4.34
CA ILE A 19 -11.59 12.48 3.21
C ILE A 19 -10.87 11.18 3.57
N PHE A 20 -10.26 11.11 4.76
CA PHE A 20 -9.59 9.90 5.24
C PHE A 20 -10.56 8.75 5.49
N SER A 21 -11.73 9.03 6.06
CA SER A 21 -12.79 8.03 6.21
C SER A 21 -13.24 7.48 4.85
N PHE A 22 -13.48 8.36 3.88
CA PHE A 22 -13.83 7.96 2.51
C PHE A 22 -12.75 7.09 1.87
N ALA A 23 -11.48 7.51 1.97
CA ALA A 23 -10.36 6.76 1.40
C ALA A 23 -10.18 5.39 2.06
N ALA A 24 -10.33 5.32 3.39
CA ALA A 24 -10.22 4.07 4.13
C ALA A 24 -11.34 3.11 3.77
N LEU A 25 -12.59 3.58 3.71
CA LEU A 25 -13.72 2.72 3.41
C LEU A 25 -13.71 2.25 1.95
N HIS A 26 -13.29 3.11 1.02
CA HIS A 26 -13.10 2.73 -0.38
C HIS A 26 -11.99 1.67 -0.55
N GLN A 27 -10.90 1.76 0.23
CA GLN A 27 -9.86 0.73 0.23
C GLN A 27 -10.33 -0.56 0.93
N TYR A 28 -11.12 -0.43 2.00
CA TYR A 28 -11.64 -1.56 2.75
C TYR A 28 -12.54 -2.44 1.89
N GLU A 29 -13.46 -1.82 1.14
CA GLU A 29 -14.35 -2.52 0.21
C GLU A 29 -13.61 -3.20 -0.93
N SER A 30 -12.45 -2.71 -1.36
CA SER A 30 -11.69 -3.39 -2.42
C SER A 30 -11.11 -4.74 -2.01
N VAL A 31 -11.07 -5.05 -0.71
CA VAL A 31 -10.42 -6.26 -0.18
C VAL A 31 -11.41 -7.19 0.53
N THR A 32 -12.48 -6.67 1.11
CA THR A 32 -13.46 -7.47 1.86
C THR A 32 -14.84 -6.78 1.89
N LEU A 33 -15.83 -7.43 2.50
CA LEU A 33 -17.12 -6.82 2.80
C LEU A 33 -16.95 -5.78 3.90
N THR A 34 -17.63 -4.65 3.76
CA THR A 34 -17.52 -3.52 4.68
C THR A 34 -18.64 -3.48 5.71
N VAL A 35 -19.73 -4.21 5.49
CA VAL A 35 -20.75 -4.46 6.52
C VAL A 35 -20.13 -5.40 7.57
N PRO A 36 -20.20 -5.09 8.87
CA PRO A 36 -19.64 -5.94 9.92
C PRO A 36 -20.18 -7.37 9.83
N SER A 37 -19.28 -8.34 9.68
CA SER A 37 -19.55 -9.76 9.70
C SER A 37 -18.41 -10.49 10.39
N HIS A 38 -18.73 -11.64 10.97
CA HIS A 38 -17.72 -12.61 11.38
C HIS A 38 -17.50 -13.59 10.23
N SER A 39 -16.23 -13.83 9.88
CA SER A 39 -15.88 -14.70 8.76
C SER A 39 -15.50 -16.09 9.26
N VAL A 40 -16.28 -17.09 8.85
CA VAL A 40 -15.98 -18.51 9.03
C VAL A 40 -15.31 -19.00 7.76
N TRP A 41 -14.03 -19.36 7.87
CA TRP A 41 -13.25 -19.86 6.74
C TRP A 41 -13.30 -21.39 6.70
N VAL A 42 -14.09 -21.93 5.78
CA VAL A 42 -14.19 -23.38 5.58
C VAL A 42 -13.09 -23.82 4.64
N THR A 43 -12.23 -24.71 5.11
CA THR A 43 -11.05 -25.20 4.37
C THR A 43 -11.05 -26.70 4.13
N ALA A 44 -11.90 -27.45 4.84
CA ALA A 44 -12.06 -28.89 4.64
C ALA A 44 -13.53 -29.26 4.42
N ASN A 45 -13.75 -30.18 3.49
CA ASN A 45 -15.01 -30.92 3.32
C ASN A 45 -14.67 -32.41 3.38
N GLN A 46 -15.09 -33.12 4.43
CA GLN A 46 -14.78 -34.56 4.60
C GLN A 46 -15.54 -35.49 3.62
N GLY A 47 -15.98 -34.97 2.47
CA GLY A 47 -16.72 -35.70 1.43
C GLY A 47 -18.15 -36.08 1.85
N ILE A 48 -18.73 -35.34 2.79
CA ILE A 48 -20.03 -35.64 3.40
C ILE A 48 -21.12 -34.69 2.91
N ALA A 49 -20.80 -33.40 2.71
CA ALA A 49 -21.76 -32.36 2.38
C ALA A 49 -21.81 -32.10 0.86
N ASP A 50 -22.99 -32.30 0.25
CA ASP A 50 -23.31 -31.82 -1.10
C ASP A 50 -23.99 -30.43 -1.05
N THR A 51 -23.99 -29.71 -2.17
CA THR A 51 -24.57 -28.35 -2.26
C THR A 51 -26.00 -28.28 -1.71
N PRO A 52 -26.92 -29.23 -2.00
CA PRO A 52 -28.24 -29.27 -1.37
C PRO A 52 -28.21 -29.35 0.16
N GLN A 53 -27.38 -30.21 0.75
CA GLN A 53 -27.25 -30.31 2.21
C GLN A 53 -26.70 -29.03 2.84
N ILE A 54 -25.82 -28.32 2.14
CA ILE A 54 -25.27 -27.04 2.60
C ILE A 54 -26.34 -25.96 2.57
N ILE A 55 -27.08 -25.88 1.46
CA ILE A 55 -28.22 -24.97 1.33
C ILE A 55 -29.21 -25.25 2.47
N ASP A 56 -29.63 -26.50 2.64
CA ASP A 56 -30.57 -26.89 3.70
C ASP A 56 -30.03 -26.52 5.10
N LYS A 57 -28.74 -26.77 5.38
CA LYS A 57 -28.13 -26.50 6.69
C LYS A 57 -27.99 -24.99 6.97
N VAL A 58 -27.62 -24.21 5.96
CA VAL A 58 -27.51 -22.75 6.06
C VAL A 58 -28.91 -22.13 6.22
N GLU A 59 -29.89 -22.57 5.44
CA GLU A 59 -31.28 -22.13 5.58
C GLU A 59 -31.86 -22.50 6.95
N GLU A 60 -31.66 -23.74 7.42
CA GLU A 60 -32.07 -24.20 8.76
C GLU A 60 -31.44 -23.31 9.84
N PHE A 61 -30.13 -23.09 9.79
CA PHE A 61 -29.43 -22.27 10.76
C PHE A 61 -29.95 -20.82 10.77
N THR A 62 -30.11 -20.22 9.59
CA THR A 62 -30.55 -18.83 9.46
C THR A 62 -32.00 -18.65 9.92
N ALA A 63 -32.88 -19.63 9.67
CA ALA A 63 -34.26 -19.64 10.12
C ALA A 63 -34.38 -19.83 11.65
N ASP A 64 -33.60 -20.74 12.24
CA ASP A 64 -33.66 -21.05 13.67
C ASP A 64 -33.05 -19.95 14.53
N ASN A 65 -31.98 -19.32 14.07
CA ASN A 65 -31.23 -18.32 14.82
C ASN A 65 -31.61 -16.87 14.46
N ASN A 66 -32.36 -16.65 13.37
CA ASN A 66 -32.67 -15.32 12.81
C ASN A 66 -31.42 -14.51 12.44
N VAL A 67 -30.33 -15.20 12.07
CA VAL A 67 -29.05 -14.61 11.67
C VAL A 67 -28.87 -14.79 10.17
N SER A 68 -28.46 -13.74 9.47
CA SER A 68 -28.18 -13.81 8.03
C SER A 68 -26.76 -14.36 7.79
N VAL A 69 -26.63 -15.24 6.80
CA VAL A 69 -25.35 -15.84 6.41
C VAL A 69 -25.16 -15.66 4.92
N ALA A 70 -23.96 -15.28 4.50
CA ALA A 70 -23.61 -15.22 3.09
C ALA A 70 -22.33 -15.96 2.75
N TYR A 71 -22.26 -16.55 1.57
CA TYR A 71 -21.08 -17.20 1.02
C TYR A 71 -20.48 -16.36 -0.11
N GLU A 72 -19.19 -16.03 -0.01
CA GLU A 72 -18.48 -15.20 -0.98
C GLU A 72 -17.80 -16.07 -2.04
N VAL A 73 -18.14 -15.83 -3.32
CA VAL A 73 -17.57 -16.51 -4.48
C VAL A 73 -16.99 -15.47 -5.45
N PRO A 74 -15.69 -15.55 -5.81
CA PRO A 74 -15.12 -14.66 -6.82
C PRO A 74 -15.75 -14.91 -8.20
N ASP A 75 -15.84 -13.88 -9.04
CA ASP A 75 -16.24 -14.09 -10.45
C ASP A 75 -15.15 -14.87 -11.20
N LEU A 76 -15.55 -15.82 -12.04
CA LEU A 76 -14.62 -16.69 -12.76
C LEU A 76 -13.70 -15.92 -13.73
N ARG A 77 -14.19 -14.87 -14.38
CA ARG A 77 -13.45 -14.13 -15.43
C ARG A 77 -12.93 -12.77 -14.96
N ASP A 78 -13.53 -12.20 -13.93
CA ASP A 78 -13.17 -10.90 -13.35
C ASP A 78 -13.11 -10.92 -11.81
N PRO A 79 -12.30 -11.83 -11.21
CA PRO A 79 -12.23 -12.01 -9.76
C PRO A 79 -11.69 -10.78 -9.00
N GLY A 80 -11.07 -9.83 -9.71
CA GLY A 80 -10.52 -8.60 -9.14
C GLY A 80 -11.51 -7.43 -9.03
N ASN A 81 -12.61 -7.46 -9.79
CA ASN A 81 -13.58 -6.36 -9.83
C ASN A 81 -15.02 -6.79 -9.55
N ILE A 82 -15.33 -8.09 -9.62
CA ILE A 82 -16.67 -8.64 -9.35
C ILE A 82 -16.57 -9.76 -8.33
N ARG A 83 -17.49 -9.75 -7.36
CA ARG A 83 -17.73 -10.87 -6.44
C ARG A 83 -19.21 -11.17 -6.30
N HIS A 84 -19.51 -12.44 -6.12
CA HIS A 84 -20.85 -12.95 -5.89
C HIS A 84 -21.03 -13.24 -4.40
N LEU A 85 -22.15 -12.79 -3.85
CA LEU A 85 -22.55 -13.00 -2.48
C LEU A 85 -23.85 -13.80 -2.48
N TYR A 86 -23.76 -15.10 -2.20
CA TYR A 86 -24.93 -15.96 -2.04
C TYR A 86 -25.45 -15.81 -0.62
N LEU A 87 -26.64 -15.23 -0.45
CA LEU A 87 -27.16 -14.79 0.84
C LEU A 87 -28.39 -15.60 1.25
N SER A 88 -28.35 -16.15 2.46
CA SER A 88 -29.51 -16.68 3.17
C SER A 88 -29.90 -15.69 4.27
N PRO A 89 -30.99 -14.91 4.10
CA PRO A 89 -31.40 -13.92 5.09
C PRO A 89 -32.08 -14.59 6.29
N GLY A 90 -31.71 -14.18 7.51
CA GLY A 90 -32.33 -14.70 8.73
C GLY A 90 -33.70 -14.10 9.01
N SER A 91 -33.73 -12.87 9.53
CA SER A 91 -35.00 -12.16 9.84
C SER A 91 -35.46 -11.29 8.65
N PRO A 92 -36.77 -11.23 8.33
CA PRO A 92 -37.31 -10.25 7.37
C PRO A 92 -37.11 -8.79 7.80
N GLU A 93 -36.85 -8.54 9.09
CA GLU A 93 -36.53 -7.20 9.62
C GLU A 93 -35.03 -6.88 9.54
N SER A 94 -34.19 -7.85 9.17
CA SER A 94 -32.75 -7.66 9.05
C SER A 94 -32.41 -6.80 7.82
N PRO A 95 -31.41 -5.91 7.90
CA PRO A 95 -30.95 -5.12 6.76
C PRO A 95 -30.53 -5.97 5.56
N GLU A 96 -29.99 -7.16 5.81
CA GLU A 96 -29.48 -8.08 4.81
C GLU A 96 -30.60 -8.63 3.93
N HIS A 97 -31.81 -8.81 4.47
CA HIS A 97 -32.96 -9.29 3.70
C HIS A 97 -33.26 -8.40 2.48
N ALA A 98 -33.11 -7.08 2.62
CA ALA A 98 -33.33 -6.14 1.53
C ALA A 98 -32.27 -6.26 0.41
N TRP A 99 -31.09 -6.84 0.66
CA TRP A 99 -30.02 -6.91 -0.32
C TRP A 99 -30.35 -7.81 -1.51
N LEU A 100 -31.26 -8.76 -1.34
CA LEU A 100 -31.75 -9.60 -2.44
C LEU A 100 -32.55 -8.79 -3.48
N GLU A 101 -33.20 -7.70 -3.05
CA GLU A 101 -33.98 -6.83 -3.94
C GLU A 101 -33.20 -5.56 -4.34
N ASP A 102 -32.58 -4.90 -3.37
CA ASP A 102 -31.93 -3.60 -3.53
C ASP A 102 -30.43 -3.72 -3.91
N GLY A 103 -29.84 -4.91 -3.76
CA GLY A 103 -28.41 -5.18 -3.91
C GLY A 103 -27.59 -4.87 -2.65
N TYR A 104 -26.32 -5.23 -2.67
CA TYR A 104 -25.40 -4.95 -1.57
C TYR A 104 -25.22 -3.43 -1.39
N PRO A 105 -25.20 -2.89 -0.15
CA PRO A 105 -25.03 -1.47 0.10
C PRO A 105 -23.57 -1.04 -0.08
N SER A 106 -23.07 -1.08 -1.33
CA SER A 106 -21.69 -0.76 -1.67
C SER A 106 -21.32 0.68 -1.32
N PHE A 107 -20.12 0.88 -0.78
CA PHE A 107 -19.63 2.23 -0.48
C PHE A 107 -19.10 2.92 -1.73
N GLY A 108 -18.34 2.22 -2.56
CA GLY A 108 -17.71 2.69 -3.79
C GLY A 108 -17.88 1.71 -4.96
N HIS A 109 -17.04 1.89 -5.98
CA HIS A 109 -17.18 1.20 -7.26
C HIS A 109 -15.92 0.42 -7.66
N SER A 110 -15.03 0.14 -6.70
CA SER A 110 -13.80 -0.62 -6.95
C SER A 110 -14.03 -2.13 -7.00
N MET A 111 -15.10 -2.62 -6.36
CA MET A 111 -15.49 -4.02 -6.35
C MET A 111 -17.01 -4.07 -6.42
N ARG A 112 -17.56 -4.69 -7.46
CA ARG A 112 -19.00 -4.88 -7.62
C ARG A 112 -19.41 -6.15 -6.88
N THR A 113 -20.26 -5.99 -5.86
CA THR A 113 -20.83 -7.12 -5.11
C THR A 113 -22.22 -7.42 -5.67
N GLU A 114 -22.36 -8.56 -6.33
CA GLU A 114 -23.66 -9.05 -6.81
C GLU A 114 -24.25 -10.02 -5.80
N VAL A 115 -25.47 -9.75 -5.33
CA VAL A 115 -26.15 -10.56 -4.32
C VAL A 115 -27.12 -11.50 -4.99
N HIS A 116 -27.04 -12.77 -4.62
CA HIS A 116 -27.90 -13.86 -5.13
C HIS A 116 -28.56 -14.57 -3.95
N PRO A 117 -29.77 -15.12 -4.09
CA PRO A 117 -30.32 -16.06 -3.12
C PRO A 117 -29.36 -17.22 -2.87
N PHE A 118 -29.27 -17.70 -1.63
CA PHE A 118 -28.41 -18.86 -1.31
C PHE A 118 -28.81 -20.12 -2.09
N THR A 119 -30.09 -20.25 -2.45
CA THR A 119 -30.63 -21.35 -3.25
C THR A 119 -30.17 -21.36 -4.71
N ASP A 120 -29.65 -20.24 -5.21
CA ASP A 120 -29.07 -20.14 -6.56
C ASP A 120 -27.59 -20.59 -6.57
N LEU A 121 -27.06 -21.06 -5.43
CA LEU A 121 -25.70 -21.59 -5.32
C LEU A 121 -25.55 -22.85 -6.19
N ASP A 122 -24.98 -22.67 -7.38
CA ASP A 122 -24.60 -23.74 -8.31
C ASP A 122 -23.09 -24.06 -8.22
N HIS A 123 -22.46 -23.67 -7.11
CA HIS A 123 -21.04 -23.93 -6.86
C HIS A 123 -20.87 -25.28 -6.16
N GLU A 124 -20.11 -26.18 -6.80
CA GLU A 124 -19.92 -27.56 -6.32
C GLU A 124 -19.01 -27.65 -5.09
N ASP A 125 -18.10 -26.69 -4.88
CA ASP A 125 -17.23 -26.67 -3.70
C ASP A 125 -17.79 -25.76 -2.59
N PRO A 126 -18.17 -26.30 -1.41
CA PRO A 126 -18.56 -25.49 -0.27
C PRO A 126 -17.46 -24.62 0.34
N ARG A 127 -16.20 -24.87 0.05
CA ARG A 127 -15.10 -24.26 0.81
C ARG A 127 -14.93 -22.79 0.43
N GLY A 128 -14.54 -21.97 1.40
CA GLY A 128 -14.45 -20.53 1.22
C GLY A 128 -14.89 -19.75 2.44
N PHE A 129 -15.16 -18.47 2.23
CA PHE A 129 -15.51 -17.54 3.29
C PHE A 129 -17.03 -17.45 3.43
N TYR A 130 -17.52 -17.87 4.58
CA TYR A 130 -18.89 -17.64 5.01
C TYR A 130 -18.91 -16.45 5.96
N ASN A 131 -19.72 -15.45 5.63
CA ASN A 131 -19.91 -14.24 6.40
C ASN A 131 -21.19 -14.35 7.22
N VAL A 132 -21.04 -14.41 8.54
CA VAL A 132 -22.15 -14.46 9.49
C VAL A 132 -22.42 -13.04 9.99
N PHE A 133 -23.60 -12.50 9.66
CA PHE A 133 -24.05 -11.16 10.06
C PHE A 133 -24.73 -11.22 11.43
N GLY A 134 -23.94 -11.58 12.44
CA GLY A 134 -24.38 -11.76 13.82
C GLY A 134 -23.26 -11.46 14.81
N SER A 135 -23.39 -11.99 16.01
CA SER A 135 -22.38 -11.97 17.07
C SER A 135 -21.33 -13.08 16.89
N GLU A 136 -20.21 -12.95 17.59
CA GLU A 136 -19.15 -13.96 17.63
C GLU A 136 -19.66 -15.32 18.14
N GLU A 137 -20.64 -15.30 19.06
CA GLU A 137 -21.31 -16.48 19.59
C GLU A 137 -22.13 -17.20 18.51
N GLU A 138 -22.86 -16.44 17.68
CA GLU A 138 -23.62 -16.97 16.54
C GLU A 138 -22.70 -17.46 15.42
N SER A 139 -21.57 -16.78 15.19
CA SER A 139 -20.54 -17.27 14.25
C SER A 139 -19.93 -18.59 14.70
N SER A 140 -19.64 -18.73 16.00
CA SER A 140 -19.14 -19.97 16.58
C SER A 140 -20.19 -21.09 16.51
N ALA A 141 -21.47 -20.75 16.70
CA ALA A 141 -22.58 -21.69 16.55
C ALA A 141 -22.76 -22.12 15.09
N PHE A 142 -22.57 -21.20 14.14
CA PHE A 142 -22.60 -21.49 12.71
C PHE A 142 -21.45 -22.41 12.30
N GLU A 143 -20.23 -22.13 12.75
CA GLU A 143 -19.08 -23.02 12.53
C GLU A 143 -19.33 -24.43 13.09
N ALA A 144 -19.95 -24.53 14.27
CA ALA A 144 -20.37 -25.81 14.84
C ALA A 144 -21.46 -26.50 14.00
N ALA A 145 -22.41 -25.76 13.45
CA ALA A 145 -23.46 -26.29 12.58
C ALA A 145 -22.90 -26.81 11.24
N LEU A 146 -21.96 -26.10 10.63
CA LEU A 146 -21.21 -26.56 9.45
C LEU A 146 -20.36 -27.80 9.78
N SER A 147 -19.78 -27.81 10.98
CA SER A 147 -19.01 -28.96 11.47
C SER A 147 -19.81 -30.25 11.58
N GLU A 148 -21.13 -30.18 11.85
CA GLU A 148 -21.99 -31.37 11.90
C GLU A 148 -22.14 -32.06 10.53
N ILE A 149 -22.03 -31.29 9.44
CA ILE A 149 -22.11 -31.81 8.07
C ILE A 149 -20.71 -32.07 7.46
N GLY A 150 -19.65 -31.97 8.26
CA GLY A 150 -18.28 -32.29 7.85
C GLY A 150 -17.51 -31.12 7.22
N LEU A 151 -18.01 -29.89 7.36
CA LEU A 151 -17.33 -28.65 6.94
C LEU A 151 -16.63 -28.01 8.15
N HIS A 152 -15.31 -27.87 8.09
CA HIS A 152 -14.51 -27.37 9.21
C HIS A 152 -13.43 -26.39 8.77
N ASP A 153 -13.02 -25.52 9.71
CA ASP A 153 -11.77 -24.77 9.61
C ASP A 153 -10.61 -25.62 10.16
N THR A 154 -9.57 -25.80 9.35
CA THR A 154 -8.31 -26.45 9.74
C THR A 154 -7.24 -25.43 10.15
N PHE A 155 -7.42 -24.16 9.78
CA PHE A 155 -6.54 -23.04 10.09
C PHE A 155 -7.06 -22.26 11.31
N SER A 156 -7.04 -22.92 12.47
CA SER A 156 -7.35 -22.31 13.79
C SER A 156 -6.38 -21.21 14.27
N ALA A 157 -5.62 -20.59 13.35
CA ALA A 157 -4.87 -19.37 13.61
C ALA A 157 -5.78 -18.18 13.35
N SER A 158 -6.61 -17.83 14.35
CA SER A 158 -7.40 -16.60 14.48
C SER A 158 -7.43 -15.77 13.19
N SER A 159 -8.41 -16.01 12.32
CA SER A 159 -8.69 -15.14 11.18
C SER A 159 -8.76 -13.72 11.73
N THR A 160 -7.67 -12.97 11.58
CA THR A 160 -7.61 -11.62 12.13
C THR A 160 -8.53 -10.82 11.24
N GLU A 161 -9.75 -10.58 11.71
CA GLU A 161 -10.71 -9.74 11.01
C GLU A 161 -10.00 -8.47 10.56
N LEU A 162 -9.96 -8.26 9.24
CA LEU A 162 -9.32 -7.08 8.69
C LEU A 162 -10.09 -5.87 9.21
N ARG A 163 -9.46 -5.07 10.06
CA ARG A 163 -10.07 -3.87 10.63
C ARG A 163 -9.74 -2.68 9.77
N TRP A 164 -10.66 -1.72 9.70
CA TRP A 164 -10.39 -0.45 9.01
C TRP A 164 -9.13 0.26 9.55
N THR A 165 -8.73 0.01 10.80
CA THR A 165 -7.50 0.54 11.41
C THR A 165 -6.24 0.00 10.76
N ASP A 166 -6.29 -1.20 10.19
CA ASP A 166 -5.15 -1.88 9.58
C ASP A 166 -4.66 -1.12 8.34
N PHE A 167 -5.56 -0.42 7.63
CA PHE A 167 -5.17 0.49 6.56
C PHE A 167 -4.40 1.72 7.03
N PHE A 168 -4.50 2.13 8.30
CA PHE A 168 -3.68 3.21 8.84
C PHE A 168 -2.37 2.72 9.46
N VAL A 169 -2.32 1.46 9.89
CA VAL A 169 -1.14 0.85 10.51
C VAL A 169 -0.20 0.26 9.47
N TYR A 170 -0.74 -0.50 8.50
CA TYR A 170 0.02 -1.27 7.53
C TYR A 170 0.07 -0.62 6.14
N SER A 171 -0.89 0.23 5.75
CA SER A 171 -0.78 1.00 4.50
C SER A 171 0.12 2.23 4.69
N GLY A 172 1.37 2.12 4.21
CA GLY A 172 2.40 3.16 4.37
C GLY A 172 1.97 4.55 3.87
N ASN A 173 1.20 4.63 2.79
CA ASN A 173 0.79 5.90 2.18
C ASN A 173 -0.28 6.64 2.97
N MET A 174 -1.27 5.92 3.52
CA MET A 174 -2.35 6.53 4.29
C MET A 174 -1.87 6.97 5.68
N ASN A 175 -0.99 6.19 6.31
CA ASN A 175 -0.28 6.59 7.52
C ASN A 175 0.52 7.90 7.29
N THR A 176 1.28 7.96 6.19
CA THR A 176 2.07 9.14 5.84
C THR A 176 1.21 10.39 5.64
N ALA A 177 0.09 10.26 4.94
CA ALA A 177 -0.88 11.34 4.76
C ALA A 177 -1.45 11.84 6.10
N LEU A 178 -1.80 10.92 7.01
CA LEU A 178 -2.30 11.24 8.34
C LEU A 178 -1.24 12.00 9.17
N LEU A 179 0.02 11.55 9.15
CA LEU A 179 1.12 12.23 9.84
C LEU A 179 1.33 13.66 9.31
N ILE A 180 1.25 13.87 7.99
CA ILE A 180 1.36 15.20 7.38
C ILE A 180 0.20 16.09 7.85
N ALA A 181 -1.04 15.59 7.84
CA ALA A 181 -2.21 16.32 8.30
C ALA A 181 -2.11 16.73 9.78
N LEU A 182 -1.66 15.82 10.65
CA LEU A 182 -1.42 16.08 12.07
C LEU A 182 -0.36 17.17 12.27
N LEU A 183 0.79 17.06 11.59
CA LEU A 183 1.87 18.02 11.69
C LEU A 183 1.47 19.41 11.16
N MET A 184 0.68 19.44 10.08
CA MET A 184 0.07 20.66 9.55
C MET A 184 -0.83 21.32 10.59
N GLY A 185 -1.71 20.54 11.22
CA GLY A 185 -2.60 20.99 12.28
C GLY A 185 -1.86 21.58 13.48
N VAL A 186 -0.87 20.86 14.01
CA VAL A 186 -0.02 21.31 15.13
C VAL A 186 0.67 22.63 14.79
N THR A 187 1.26 22.72 13.59
CA THR A 187 2.00 23.91 13.15
C THR A 187 1.07 25.11 12.99
N ALA A 188 -0.11 24.93 12.39
CA ALA A 188 -1.07 26.00 12.13
C ALA A 188 -1.74 26.51 13.41
N VAL A 189 -2.21 25.60 14.29
CA VAL A 189 -2.80 25.96 15.59
C VAL A 189 -1.75 26.63 16.48
N GLY A 190 -0.58 26.02 16.64
CA GLY A 190 0.49 26.55 17.47
C GLY A 190 0.95 27.94 17.01
N SER A 191 1.14 28.11 15.70
CA SER A 191 1.47 29.42 15.11
C SER A 191 0.35 30.44 15.31
N GLY A 192 -0.91 30.04 15.13
CA GLY A 192 -2.07 30.91 15.37
C GLY A 192 -2.10 31.49 16.77
N VAL A 193 -1.86 30.65 17.77
CA VAL A 193 -1.80 31.07 19.19
C VAL A 193 -0.63 32.01 19.44
N LEU A 194 0.58 31.63 19.00
CA LEU A 194 1.80 32.42 19.23
C LEU A 194 1.74 33.80 18.55
N LEU A 195 1.17 33.88 17.34
CA LEU A 195 0.99 35.14 16.61
C LEU A 195 0.03 36.09 17.32
N ASN A 196 -0.88 35.54 18.13
CA ASN A 196 -1.90 36.26 18.89
C ASN A 196 -1.48 36.57 20.34
N ALA A 197 -0.20 36.39 20.70
CA ALA A 197 0.33 36.59 22.06
C ALA A 197 -0.06 37.94 22.68
N LYS A 198 -0.14 39.02 21.87
CA LYS A 198 -0.58 40.34 22.34
C LYS A 198 -2.00 40.31 22.92
N ASN A 199 -2.93 39.65 22.24
CA ASN A 199 -4.32 39.57 22.69
C ASN A 199 -4.42 38.72 23.97
N TYR A 200 -3.62 37.66 24.09
CA TYR A 200 -3.52 36.89 25.33
C TYR A 200 -2.93 37.69 26.48
N ALA A 201 -1.94 38.56 26.22
CA ALA A 201 -1.40 39.47 27.22
C ALA A 201 -2.44 40.48 27.74
N VAL A 202 -3.31 41.02 26.86
CA VAL A 202 -4.42 41.91 27.27
C VAL A 202 -5.39 41.19 28.20
N LEU A 203 -5.72 39.93 27.92
CA LEU A 203 -6.63 39.14 28.76
C LEU A 203 -6.01 38.82 30.12
N ARG A 204 -4.72 38.49 30.13
CA ARG A 204 -3.95 38.29 31.37
C ARG A 204 -3.90 39.57 32.21
N LEU A 205 -3.75 40.74 31.58
CA LEU A 205 -3.82 42.04 32.26
C LEU A 205 -5.19 42.27 32.91
N GLN A 206 -6.27 41.79 32.28
CA GLN A 206 -7.63 41.80 32.83
C GLN A 206 -7.88 40.72 33.89
N GLY A 207 -6.85 40.01 34.37
CA GLY A 207 -6.96 38.99 35.42
C GLY A 207 -7.41 37.61 34.95
N HIS A 208 -7.43 37.33 33.64
CA HIS A 208 -7.74 35.98 33.16
C HIS A 208 -6.55 35.03 33.36
N GLY A 209 -6.76 33.95 34.11
CA GLY A 209 -5.82 32.84 34.23
C GLY A 209 -5.77 31.95 32.98
N PHE A 210 -4.81 31.03 32.94
CA PHE A 210 -4.60 30.09 31.82
C PHE A 210 -5.88 29.30 31.47
N THR A 211 -6.48 28.65 32.47
CA THR A 211 -7.69 27.84 32.30
C THR A 211 -8.84 28.66 31.76
N ARG A 212 -9.06 29.86 32.29
CA ARG A 212 -10.14 30.75 31.85
C ARG A 212 -9.97 31.19 30.40
N ILE A 213 -8.73 31.45 29.95
CA ILE A 213 -8.44 31.78 28.55
C ILE A 213 -8.68 30.56 27.66
N LEU A 214 -8.18 29.39 28.07
CA LEU A 214 -8.33 28.15 27.32
C LEU A 214 -9.81 27.77 27.16
N THR A 215 -10.59 27.74 28.24
CA THR A 215 -12.04 27.45 28.20
C THR A 215 -12.78 28.44 27.32
N ARG A 216 -12.43 29.73 27.36
CA ARG A 216 -13.04 30.73 26.47
C ARG A 216 -12.77 30.41 25.00
N ASP A 217 -11.53 30.09 24.66
CA ASP A 217 -11.16 29.74 23.28
C ASP A 217 -11.86 28.43 22.85
N MET A 218 -11.96 27.43 23.73
CA MET A 218 -12.70 26.20 23.47
C MET A 218 -14.20 26.44 23.25
N LEU A 219 -14.83 27.32 24.02
CA LEU A 219 -16.24 27.70 23.81
C LEU A 219 -16.45 28.43 22.47
N LEU A 220 -15.49 29.22 22.03
CA LEU A 220 -15.55 29.85 20.71
C LEU A 220 -15.40 28.83 19.58
N LEU A 221 -14.55 27.81 19.76
CA LEU A 221 -14.42 26.69 18.82
C LEU A 221 -15.68 25.83 18.80
N LEU A 222 -16.27 25.53 19.95
CA LEU A 222 -17.53 24.80 20.04
C LEU A 222 -18.65 25.52 19.25
N ARG A 223 -18.77 26.84 19.41
CA ARG A 223 -19.71 27.66 18.62
C ARG A 223 -19.42 27.60 17.12
N PHE A 224 -18.15 27.52 16.73
CA PHE A 224 -17.77 27.31 15.33
C PHE A 224 -18.20 25.93 14.82
N TYR A 225 -18.02 24.88 15.62
CA TYR A 225 -18.46 23.53 15.23
C TYR A 225 -19.99 23.43 15.10
N LEU A 226 -20.75 24.11 15.96
CA LEU A 226 -22.22 24.13 15.88
C LEU A 226 -22.77 24.90 14.66
N GLY A 227 -21.99 25.78 14.04
CA GLY A 227 -22.42 26.57 12.88
C GLY A 227 -21.67 26.18 11.61
N PRO A 228 -20.55 26.86 11.28
CA PRO A 228 -19.74 26.53 10.11
C PRO A 228 -19.30 25.05 10.04
N GLY A 229 -18.92 24.43 11.15
CA GLY A 229 -18.55 23.02 11.19
C GLY A 229 -19.71 22.10 10.78
N ALA A 230 -20.91 22.36 11.30
CA ALA A 230 -22.12 21.65 10.92
C ALA A 230 -22.48 21.86 9.44
N CYS A 231 -22.21 23.04 8.86
CA CYS A 231 -22.40 23.29 7.43
C CYS A 231 -21.44 22.44 6.57
N VAL A 232 -20.17 22.31 6.99
CA VAL A 232 -19.20 21.44 6.31
C VAL A 232 -19.61 19.98 6.42
N ALA A 233 -20.00 19.53 7.61
CA ALA A 233 -20.49 18.16 7.82
C ALA A 233 -21.73 17.89 6.96
N ALA A 234 -22.71 18.80 6.94
CA ALA A 234 -23.89 18.68 6.07
C ALA A 234 -23.53 18.65 4.58
N SER A 235 -22.50 19.41 4.17
CA SER A 235 -22.01 19.37 2.78
C SER A 235 -21.38 18.02 2.45
N VAL A 236 -20.62 17.42 3.38
CA VAL A 236 -20.06 16.07 3.22
C VAL A 236 -21.17 15.02 3.12
N VAL A 237 -22.18 15.09 4.00
CA VAL A 237 -23.34 14.19 3.94
C VAL A 237 -24.09 14.34 2.62
N LEU A 238 -24.29 15.57 2.13
CA LEU A 238 -24.93 15.81 0.84
C LEU A 238 -24.10 15.23 -0.32
N LEU A 239 -22.78 15.42 -0.32
CA LEU A 239 -21.90 14.84 -1.32
C LEU A 239 -21.92 13.31 -1.29
N LEU A 240 -21.96 12.71 -0.09
CA LEU A 240 -22.05 11.27 0.07
C LEU A 240 -23.39 10.74 -0.43
N PHE A 241 -24.50 11.42 -0.11
CA PHE A 241 -25.82 11.10 -0.66
C PHE A 241 -25.85 11.14 -2.19
N LEU A 242 -25.23 12.15 -2.81
CA LEU A 242 -25.14 12.24 -4.27
C LEU A 242 -24.21 11.19 -4.88
N TYR A 243 -23.24 10.69 -4.12
CA TYR A 243 -22.26 9.71 -4.57
C TYR A 243 -22.79 8.28 -4.49
N ASN A 244 -23.31 7.87 -3.33
CA ASN A 244 -23.71 6.48 -3.07
C ASN A 244 -25.04 6.35 -2.31
N GLY A 245 -25.88 7.39 -2.26
CA GLY A 245 -27.17 7.31 -1.57
C GLY A 245 -27.09 7.18 -0.05
N LEU A 246 -25.92 7.46 0.56
CA LEU A 246 -25.62 7.23 1.99
C LEU A 246 -25.41 5.76 2.37
N SER A 247 -25.09 4.89 1.40
CA SER A 247 -24.63 3.54 1.69
C SER A 247 -23.47 3.56 2.68
N GLN A 248 -23.62 2.78 3.76
CA GLN A 248 -22.63 2.64 4.85
C GLN A 248 -22.30 3.93 5.61
N PHE A 249 -23.26 4.85 5.68
CA PHE A 249 -23.10 6.12 6.38
C PHE A 249 -22.60 5.97 7.83
N PHE A 250 -23.08 4.98 8.58
CA PHE A 250 -22.70 4.80 9.99
C PHE A 250 -21.22 4.44 10.15
N LEU A 251 -20.71 3.51 9.34
CA LEU A 251 -19.29 3.15 9.35
C LEU A 251 -18.41 4.33 8.91
N PHE A 252 -18.82 5.03 7.85
CA PHE A 252 -18.16 6.27 7.43
C PHE A 252 -18.12 7.31 8.56
N ALA A 253 -19.24 7.52 9.25
CA ALA A 253 -19.35 8.49 10.34
C ALA A 253 -18.55 8.07 11.57
N GLU A 254 -18.45 6.77 11.86
CA GLU A 254 -17.62 6.23 12.93
C GLU A 254 -16.14 6.51 12.68
N ILE A 255 -15.63 6.11 11.51
CA ILE A 255 -14.23 6.33 11.13
C ILE A 255 -13.92 7.84 11.10
N ALA A 256 -14.79 8.64 10.49
CA ALA A 256 -14.65 10.10 10.45
C ALA A 256 -14.70 10.70 11.87
N GLY A 257 -15.53 10.18 12.76
CA GLY A 257 -15.65 10.58 14.16
C GLY A 257 -14.37 10.32 14.94
N TRP A 258 -13.78 9.12 14.82
CA TRP A 258 -12.50 8.77 15.44
C TRP A 258 -11.34 9.63 14.94
N LEU A 259 -11.26 9.84 13.63
CA LEU A 259 -10.24 10.69 13.02
C LEU A 259 -10.41 12.16 13.43
N LEU A 260 -11.63 12.67 13.46
CA LEU A 260 -11.92 14.02 13.94
C LEU A 260 -11.55 14.16 15.41
N LEU A 261 -11.88 13.17 16.25
CA LEU A 261 -11.48 13.16 17.66
C LEU A 261 -9.96 13.21 17.81
N LEU A 262 -9.21 12.43 17.03
CA LEU A 262 -7.75 12.47 16.99
C LEU A 262 -7.23 13.87 16.62
N PHE A 263 -7.74 14.47 15.54
CA PHE A 263 -7.35 15.83 15.15
C PHE A 263 -7.68 16.88 16.21
N LEU A 264 -8.85 16.75 16.86
CA LEU A 264 -9.26 17.64 17.95
C LEU A 264 -8.36 17.51 19.17
N LEU A 265 -8.00 16.30 19.58
CA LEU A 265 -7.11 16.05 20.71
C LEU A 265 -5.71 16.62 20.45
N VAL A 266 -5.14 16.37 19.27
CA VAL A 266 -3.83 16.89 18.88
C VAL A 266 -3.86 18.41 18.72
N GLY A 267 -4.91 18.96 18.10
CA GLY A 267 -5.13 20.40 17.99
C GLY A 267 -5.29 21.08 19.36
N PHE A 268 -6.03 20.47 20.28
CA PHE A 268 -6.18 20.93 21.65
C PHE A 268 -4.84 20.94 22.39
N ALA A 269 -4.07 19.84 22.31
CA ALA A 269 -2.75 19.74 22.92
C ALA A 269 -1.79 20.80 22.36
N ALA A 270 -1.81 21.03 21.05
CA ALA A 270 -1.02 22.08 20.40
C ALA A 270 -1.44 23.48 20.87
N HIS A 271 -2.76 23.75 20.97
CA HIS A 271 -3.29 25.03 21.45
C HIS A 271 -2.91 25.29 22.90
N ALA A 272 -3.13 24.32 23.78
CA ALA A 272 -2.81 24.41 25.20
C ALA A 272 -1.30 24.59 25.42
N SER A 273 -0.47 23.85 24.69
CA SER A 273 0.99 23.97 24.75
C SER A 273 1.46 25.35 24.28
N ALA A 274 0.98 25.82 23.13
CA ALA A 274 1.32 27.14 22.61
C ALA A 274 0.85 28.27 23.55
N LEU A 275 -0.33 28.15 24.14
CA LEU A 275 -0.82 29.09 25.14
C LEU A 275 0.05 29.06 26.40
N GLY A 276 0.44 27.88 26.87
CA GLY A 276 1.36 27.70 27.99
C GLY A 276 2.69 28.40 27.74
N ILE A 277 3.24 28.26 26.53
CA ILE A 277 4.44 28.98 26.09
C ILE A 277 4.22 30.49 26.24
N THR A 278 3.10 31.07 25.78
CA THR A 278 2.84 32.51 25.95
C THR A 278 2.74 32.96 27.42
N HIS A 279 2.36 32.06 28.33
CA HIS A 279 2.29 32.33 29.77
C HIS A 279 3.65 32.39 30.45
N THR A 280 4.69 31.76 29.90
CA THR A 280 6.07 31.84 30.41
C THR A 280 6.67 33.25 30.32
N MET A 281 6.02 34.15 29.60
CA MET A 281 6.48 35.52 29.37
C MET A 281 5.82 36.53 30.30
N GLU A 282 6.58 37.53 30.73
CA GLU A 282 6.06 38.69 31.45
C GLU A 282 5.00 39.45 30.64
N ILE A 283 4.04 40.08 31.33
CA ILE A 283 2.89 40.73 30.70
C ILE A 283 3.34 41.96 29.87
N LEU A 284 4.26 42.78 30.41
CA LEU A 284 4.66 44.05 29.79
C LEU A 284 5.30 43.86 28.40
N PRO A 285 6.25 42.93 28.20
CA PRO A 285 6.81 42.70 26.88
C PRO A 285 5.84 41.94 25.96
N ALA A 286 4.90 41.16 26.50
CA ALA A 286 3.88 40.46 25.71
C ALA A 286 2.80 41.42 25.16
N LEU A 287 2.45 42.49 25.91
CA LEU A 287 1.60 43.59 25.42
C LEU A 287 2.23 44.34 24.24
N LYS A 288 3.57 44.37 24.16
CA LYS A 288 4.33 44.87 23.01
C LYS A 288 4.41 43.87 21.85
N GLY A 289 3.72 42.73 21.95
CA GLY A 289 3.66 41.69 20.92
C GLY A 289 4.92 40.85 20.77
N ARG A 290 5.85 40.90 21.75
CA ARG A 290 7.01 40.01 21.76
C ARG A 290 6.57 38.57 22.07
N ILE A 291 7.34 37.61 21.56
CA ILE A 291 7.13 36.16 21.74
C ILE A 291 8.22 35.63 22.70
N PRO A 292 7.93 34.63 23.56
CA PRO A 292 8.93 34.03 24.44
C PRO A 292 10.01 33.30 23.63
N GLY A 293 11.24 33.83 23.68
CA GLY A 293 12.29 33.46 22.72
C GLY A 293 12.68 31.98 22.71
N ARG A 294 13.14 31.43 23.85
CA ARG A 294 13.64 30.05 23.91
C ARG A 294 12.55 28.99 23.67
N PRO A 295 11.44 28.95 24.42
CA PRO A 295 10.45 27.88 24.26
C PRO A 295 9.77 27.92 22.88
N ALA A 296 9.46 29.10 22.33
CA ALA A 296 8.90 29.19 20.98
C ALA A 296 9.87 28.69 19.90
N THR A 297 11.18 28.97 20.05
CA THR A 297 12.19 28.48 19.11
C THR A 297 12.30 26.95 19.17
N VAL A 298 12.33 26.36 20.37
CA VAL A 298 12.37 24.89 20.55
C VAL A 298 11.16 24.23 19.93
N SER A 299 9.94 24.74 20.18
CA SER A 299 8.71 24.20 19.60
C SER A 299 8.67 24.30 18.08
N ALA A 300 9.19 25.40 17.51
CA ALA A 300 9.27 25.54 16.05
C ALA A 300 10.21 24.49 15.43
N TYR A 301 11.36 24.23 16.06
CA TYR A 301 12.29 23.19 15.59
C TYR A 301 11.76 21.77 15.82
N ALA A 302 10.97 21.53 16.87
CA ALA A 302 10.30 20.25 17.11
C ALA A 302 9.31 19.88 15.99
N ALA A 303 8.67 20.86 15.35
CA ALA A 303 7.86 20.64 14.14
C ALA A 303 8.69 20.63 12.85
N ARG A 304 9.77 21.41 12.80
CA ARG A 304 10.65 21.56 11.63
C ARG A 304 11.38 20.27 11.27
N ILE A 305 11.95 19.58 12.27
CA ILE A 305 12.77 18.39 12.05
C ILE A 305 11.94 17.25 11.41
N PRO A 306 10.77 16.85 11.97
CA PRO A 306 9.92 15.85 11.33
C PRO A 306 9.43 16.27 9.94
N ALA A 307 9.14 17.56 9.71
CA ALA A 307 8.69 18.04 8.40
C ALA A 307 9.74 17.81 7.30
N ILE A 308 11.02 18.05 7.59
CA ILE A 308 12.11 17.85 6.61
C ILE A 308 12.30 16.36 6.33
N ILE A 309 12.24 15.52 7.37
CA ILE A 309 12.35 14.06 7.24
C ILE A 309 11.19 13.51 6.40
N LEU A 310 9.95 13.94 6.68
CA LEU A 310 8.76 13.54 5.92
C LEU A 310 8.87 13.89 4.43
N VAL A 311 9.37 15.08 4.08
CA VAL A 311 9.57 15.45 2.66
C VAL A 311 10.55 14.50 1.97
N LEU A 312 11.63 14.08 2.64
CA LEU A 312 12.58 13.12 2.06
C LEU A 312 11.96 11.75 1.85
N LEU A 313 11.22 11.23 2.84
CA LEU A 313 10.55 9.93 2.75
C LEU A 313 9.55 9.92 1.60
N VAL A 314 8.67 10.93 1.54
CA VAL A 314 7.66 11.02 0.49
C VAL A 314 8.27 11.26 -0.88
N LEU A 315 9.29 12.11 -1.00
CA LEU A 315 9.98 12.34 -2.28
C LEU A 315 10.66 11.07 -2.79
N SER A 316 11.25 10.28 -1.89
CA SER A 316 11.84 8.99 -2.24
C SER A 316 10.78 8.01 -2.75
N SER A 317 9.61 7.98 -2.10
CA SER A 317 8.44 7.18 -2.53
C SER A 317 7.96 7.58 -3.92
N VAL A 318 7.72 8.89 -4.15
CA VAL A 318 7.28 9.41 -5.45
C VAL A 318 8.25 9.05 -6.57
N ILE A 319 9.57 9.13 -6.33
CA ILE A 319 10.58 8.77 -7.33
C ILE A 319 10.56 7.26 -7.60
N ALA A 320 10.39 6.43 -6.57
CA ALA A 320 10.26 4.98 -6.72
C ALA A 320 9.01 4.62 -7.54
N SER A 321 7.85 5.16 -7.17
CA SER A 321 6.58 4.92 -7.86
C SER A 321 6.59 5.45 -9.29
N ALA A 322 7.21 6.61 -9.55
CA ALA A 322 7.35 7.15 -10.90
C ALA A 322 8.21 6.25 -11.79
N ARG A 323 9.30 5.69 -11.24
CA ARG A 323 10.14 4.70 -11.95
C ARG A 323 9.38 3.41 -12.22
N ASN A 324 8.59 2.91 -11.26
CA ASN A 324 7.77 1.71 -11.44
C ASN A 324 6.72 1.91 -12.55
N ILE A 325 6.04 3.05 -12.57
CA ILE A 325 5.06 3.38 -13.62
C ILE A 325 5.75 3.50 -14.98
N GLN A 326 6.94 4.10 -15.03
CA GLN A 326 7.67 4.23 -16.29
C GLN A 326 8.05 2.84 -16.83
N ALA A 327 8.65 1.98 -16.00
CA ALA A 327 8.99 0.61 -16.37
C ALA A 327 7.75 -0.16 -16.84
N GLN A 328 6.67 -0.14 -16.05
CA GLN A 328 5.43 -0.85 -16.41
C GLN A 328 4.78 -0.30 -17.70
N LYS A 329 4.91 1.00 -17.97
CA LYS A 329 4.37 1.61 -19.19
C LYS A 329 5.16 1.21 -20.44
N GLU A 330 6.48 1.17 -20.32
CA GLU A 330 7.37 0.74 -21.42
C GLU A 330 7.07 -0.72 -21.82
N ASP A 331 6.54 -1.51 -20.89
CA ASP A 331 6.28 -2.93 -21.07
C ASP A 331 4.80 -3.29 -21.37
N MET A 332 3.88 -2.32 -21.37
CA MET A 332 2.44 -2.59 -21.57
C MET A 332 2.14 -3.15 -22.97
N ASP A 333 2.88 -2.70 -23.99
CA ASP A 333 2.73 -3.17 -25.37
C ASP A 333 2.95 -4.70 -25.48
N ALA A 334 3.81 -5.27 -24.61
CA ALA A 334 4.06 -6.70 -24.55
C ALA A 334 2.88 -7.49 -23.97
N PHE A 335 2.22 -6.93 -22.94
CA PHE A 335 1.01 -7.49 -22.38
C PHE A 335 -0.18 -7.42 -23.34
N GLU A 336 -0.30 -6.33 -24.10
CA GLU A 336 -1.30 -6.23 -25.18
C GLU A 336 -1.02 -7.28 -26.28
N GLY A 337 0.26 -7.49 -26.62
CA GLY A 337 0.69 -8.52 -27.57
C GLY A 337 0.39 -9.96 -27.14
N ALA A 338 0.24 -10.23 -25.84
CA ALA A 338 -0.15 -11.54 -25.32
C ALA A 338 -1.63 -11.87 -25.60
N GLY A 339 -2.43 -10.92 -26.09
CA GLY A 339 -3.78 -11.17 -26.60
C GLY A 339 -4.72 -11.77 -25.56
N GLN A 340 -5.29 -12.94 -25.88
CA GLN A 340 -6.26 -13.61 -25.02
C GLN A 340 -5.63 -14.55 -23.96
N THR A 341 -4.33 -14.46 -23.76
CA THR A 341 -3.63 -15.31 -22.79
C THR A 341 -4.15 -15.10 -21.37
N SER A 342 -4.56 -16.20 -20.72
CA SER A 342 -5.12 -16.19 -19.37
C SER A 342 -4.22 -16.92 -18.38
N ARG A 343 -4.37 -16.60 -17.09
CA ARG A 343 -3.77 -17.34 -15.97
C ARG A 343 -4.88 -17.89 -15.08
N ILE A 344 -4.61 -19.02 -14.44
CA ILE A 344 -5.52 -19.63 -13.47
C ILE A 344 -5.26 -19.08 -12.07
N MET A 345 -6.32 -19.03 -11.25
CA MET A 345 -6.26 -18.76 -9.82
C MET A 345 -6.65 -20.03 -9.07
N ILE A 346 -5.73 -20.53 -8.26
CA ILE A 346 -5.96 -21.72 -7.43
C ILE A 346 -6.64 -21.29 -6.13
N SER A 347 -7.64 -22.05 -5.70
CA SER A 347 -8.35 -21.81 -4.45
C SER A 347 -7.40 -21.94 -3.26
N GLY A 348 -7.39 -20.92 -2.39
CA GLY A 348 -6.66 -20.95 -1.12
C GLY A 348 -7.41 -21.68 -0.01
N SER A 349 -8.67 -22.04 -0.23
CA SER A 349 -9.56 -22.61 0.80
C SER A 349 -9.52 -24.13 0.82
N VAL A 350 -8.31 -24.70 0.85
CA VAL A 350 -8.06 -26.15 0.83
C VAL A 350 -7.15 -26.50 2.01
N ASP A 351 -7.54 -27.51 2.80
CA ASP A 351 -6.71 -28.03 3.88
C ASP A 351 -5.35 -28.53 3.36
N ILE A 352 -4.30 -28.41 4.19
CA ILE A 352 -2.93 -28.77 3.81
C ILE A 352 -2.82 -30.25 3.42
N ALA A 353 -3.52 -31.15 4.12
CA ALA A 353 -3.43 -32.58 3.82
C ALA A 353 -4.11 -32.92 2.48
N GLU A 354 -5.24 -32.29 2.18
CA GLU A 354 -5.93 -32.42 0.89
C GLU A 354 -5.16 -31.72 -0.25
N MET A 355 -4.58 -30.56 0.03
CA MET A 355 -3.73 -29.81 -0.88
C MET A 355 -2.61 -30.70 -1.42
N VAL A 356 -1.87 -31.34 -0.52
CA VAL A 356 -0.74 -32.23 -0.86
C VAL A 356 -1.22 -33.59 -1.38
N GLY A 357 -2.30 -34.14 -0.82
CA GLY A 357 -2.76 -35.50 -1.10
C GLY A 357 -3.62 -35.66 -2.34
N GLU A 358 -4.40 -34.63 -2.71
CA GLU A 358 -5.43 -34.71 -3.74
C GLU A 358 -5.31 -33.56 -4.77
N MET A 359 -5.33 -32.30 -4.32
CA MET A 359 -5.29 -31.14 -5.22
C MET A 359 -4.01 -31.11 -6.06
N GLU A 360 -2.84 -31.19 -5.42
CA GLU A 360 -1.55 -31.12 -6.10
C GLU A 360 -1.39 -32.19 -7.18
N PRO A 361 -1.69 -33.48 -6.93
CA PRO A 361 -1.70 -34.51 -7.97
C PRO A 361 -2.72 -34.25 -9.08
N VAL A 362 -3.94 -33.83 -8.74
CA VAL A 362 -5.04 -33.67 -9.72
C VAL A 362 -4.79 -32.46 -10.62
N VAL A 363 -4.61 -31.28 -10.02
CA VAL A 363 -4.37 -30.02 -10.73
C VAL A 363 -3.00 -30.07 -11.43
N GLY A 364 -1.98 -30.57 -10.75
CA GLY A 364 -0.64 -30.68 -11.31
C GLY A 364 -0.57 -31.64 -12.51
N ASN A 365 -1.24 -32.79 -12.46
CA ASN A 365 -1.33 -33.70 -13.61
C ASN A 365 -2.08 -33.09 -14.80
N TRP A 366 -3.17 -32.33 -14.54
CA TRP A 366 -3.89 -31.62 -15.60
C TRP A 366 -3.02 -30.55 -16.27
N ILE A 367 -2.33 -29.74 -15.47
CA ILE A 367 -1.39 -28.73 -15.99
C ILE A 367 -0.27 -29.43 -16.78
N ARG A 368 0.27 -30.54 -16.27
CA ARG A 368 1.29 -31.32 -16.95
C ARG A 368 0.82 -31.90 -18.29
N GLN A 369 -0.43 -32.37 -18.37
CA GLN A 369 -1.04 -32.82 -19.62
C GLN A 369 -1.23 -31.68 -20.60
N SER A 370 -1.67 -30.52 -20.12
CA SER A 370 -1.77 -29.29 -20.93
C SER A 370 -0.41 -28.87 -21.46
N ASP A 371 0.66 -29.01 -20.66
CA ASP A 371 2.02 -28.75 -21.11
C ASP A 371 2.43 -29.75 -22.22
N ALA A 372 2.22 -31.05 -21.98
CA ALA A 372 2.52 -32.10 -22.95
C ALA A 372 1.80 -31.92 -24.30
N SER A 373 0.58 -31.38 -24.29
CA SER A 373 -0.20 -31.06 -25.49
C SER A 373 0.22 -29.75 -26.17
N GLY A 374 0.99 -28.90 -25.48
CA GLY A 374 1.39 -27.59 -25.98
C GLY A 374 0.37 -26.47 -25.76
N ASP A 375 -0.63 -26.70 -24.89
CA ASP A 375 -1.74 -25.77 -24.65
C ASP A 375 -1.42 -24.70 -23.58
N MET A 376 -0.28 -24.82 -22.90
CA MET A 376 0.18 -23.83 -21.91
C MET A 376 1.60 -23.33 -22.17
N ILE A 377 1.91 -22.17 -21.62
CA ILE A 377 3.23 -21.56 -21.59
C ILE A 377 3.70 -21.50 -20.12
N LEU A 378 4.90 -22.00 -19.85
CA LEU A 378 5.59 -21.84 -18.58
C LEU A 378 6.56 -20.66 -18.69
N ALA A 379 6.49 -19.72 -17.75
CA ALA A 379 7.38 -18.58 -17.62
C ALA A 379 7.72 -18.31 -16.13
N ALA A 380 8.31 -19.30 -15.47
CA ALA A 380 8.58 -19.25 -14.03
C ALA A 380 9.87 -18.52 -13.72
N GLN A 381 9.78 -17.44 -12.95
CA GLN A 381 10.95 -16.70 -12.49
C GLN A 381 11.54 -17.35 -11.24
N GLU A 382 12.85 -17.52 -11.26
CA GLU A 382 13.64 -17.98 -10.14
C GLU A 382 14.73 -16.97 -9.81
N ARG A 383 15.13 -16.95 -8.55
CA ARG A 383 16.29 -16.16 -8.13
C ARG A 383 17.57 -16.87 -8.55
N GLY A 384 18.61 -16.13 -8.91
CA GLY A 384 19.90 -16.73 -9.30
C GLY A 384 20.49 -17.63 -8.22
N GLU A 385 20.18 -17.39 -6.94
CA GLU A 385 20.53 -18.26 -5.81
C GLU A 385 20.06 -19.71 -6.01
N ALA A 386 18.92 -19.91 -6.67
CA ALA A 386 18.31 -21.23 -6.88
C ALA A 386 19.21 -22.18 -7.70
N ILE A 387 20.12 -21.64 -8.52
CA ILE A 387 21.02 -22.40 -9.39
C ILE A 387 22.49 -22.15 -9.09
N THR A 388 22.80 -21.51 -7.96
CA THR A 388 24.18 -21.30 -7.52
C THR A 388 24.49 -22.09 -6.24
N PRO A 389 25.76 -22.51 -6.02
CA PRO A 389 26.11 -23.24 -4.81
C PRO A 389 25.78 -22.47 -3.52
N PRO A 390 25.33 -23.16 -2.45
CA PRO A 390 25.08 -22.54 -1.15
C PRO A 390 26.32 -21.81 -0.62
N GLY A 391 26.14 -20.61 -0.08
CA GLY A 391 27.23 -19.78 0.44
C GLY A 391 27.98 -18.96 -0.61
N THR A 392 27.55 -19.00 -1.88
CA THR A 392 28.01 -18.02 -2.88
C THR A 392 27.33 -16.66 -2.63
N PRO A 393 28.04 -15.53 -2.86
CA PRO A 393 27.41 -14.22 -2.88
C PRO A 393 26.23 -14.21 -3.86
N ARG A 394 25.13 -13.56 -3.48
CA ARG A 394 23.92 -13.48 -4.29
C ARG A 394 24.27 -13.04 -5.74
N PRO A 395 23.97 -13.86 -6.75
CA PRO A 395 24.23 -13.50 -8.15
C PRO A 395 23.34 -12.35 -8.62
N ASP A 396 23.92 -11.47 -9.45
CA ASP A 396 23.25 -10.33 -10.09
C ASP A 396 22.73 -10.71 -11.48
N PHE A 397 21.94 -11.78 -11.55
CA PHE A 397 21.24 -12.21 -12.76
C PHE A 397 19.91 -12.90 -12.41
N GLY A 398 18.91 -12.74 -13.27
CA GLY A 398 17.63 -13.45 -13.18
C GLY A 398 17.71 -14.86 -13.78
N VAL A 399 16.81 -15.73 -13.35
CA VAL A 399 16.63 -17.07 -13.91
C VAL A 399 15.17 -17.22 -14.33
N ILE A 400 14.94 -17.80 -15.51
CA ILE A 400 13.59 -18.14 -15.96
C ILE A 400 13.54 -19.59 -16.44
N LEU A 401 12.55 -20.33 -15.94
CA LEU A 401 12.20 -21.66 -16.41
C LEU A 401 11.08 -21.52 -17.42
N VAL A 402 11.29 -22.10 -18.59
CA VAL A 402 10.35 -22.03 -19.71
C VAL A 402 10.12 -23.41 -20.31
N ASN A 403 8.96 -23.65 -20.91
CA ASN A 403 8.69 -24.87 -21.67
C ASN A 403 9.00 -24.69 -23.17
N ASN A 404 8.85 -25.73 -23.98
CA ASN A 404 9.06 -25.60 -25.43
C ASN A 404 8.00 -24.70 -26.07
N THR A 405 6.75 -24.72 -25.59
CA THR A 405 5.69 -23.84 -26.09
C THR A 405 6.07 -22.37 -25.96
N TYR A 406 6.77 -21.98 -24.88
CA TYR A 406 7.34 -20.64 -24.73
C TYR A 406 8.29 -20.30 -25.89
N LEU A 407 9.18 -21.22 -26.28
CA LEU A 407 10.14 -20.99 -27.37
C LEU A 407 9.48 -20.88 -28.75
N GLU A 408 8.25 -21.38 -28.91
CA GLU A 408 7.43 -21.20 -30.12
C GLU A 408 6.77 -19.82 -30.18
N HIS A 409 6.43 -19.25 -29.03
CA HIS A 409 5.78 -17.95 -28.92
C HIS A 409 6.77 -16.79 -28.81
N GLN A 410 7.91 -17.02 -28.15
CA GLN A 410 8.92 -16.01 -27.87
C GLN A 410 10.20 -16.27 -28.66
N GLU A 411 10.81 -15.21 -29.17
CA GLU A 411 12.04 -15.30 -29.94
C GLU A 411 13.25 -15.20 -29.01
N ILE A 412 14.03 -16.28 -28.94
CA ILE A 412 15.30 -16.32 -28.21
C ILE A 412 16.41 -16.64 -29.20
N LEU A 413 17.37 -15.73 -29.34
CA LEU A 413 18.40 -15.80 -30.36
C LEU A 413 19.72 -16.39 -29.84
N SER A 414 20.38 -17.18 -30.67
CA SER A 414 21.78 -17.57 -30.53
C SER A 414 22.72 -16.41 -30.90
N PRO A 415 24.02 -16.46 -30.54
CA PRO A 415 25.00 -15.47 -30.97
C PRO A 415 25.10 -15.27 -32.49
N GLU A 416 24.73 -16.29 -33.26
CA GLU A 416 24.69 -16.29 -34.73
C GLU A 416 23.39 -15.67 -35.30
N GLY A 417 22.43 -15.30 -34.44
CA GLY A 417 21.15 -14.74 -34.82
C GLY A 417 20.11 -15.80 -35.21
N GLU A 418 20.34 -17.08 -34.91
CA GLU A 418 19.35 -18.14 -35.13
C GLU A 418 18.41 -18.27 -33.93
N ARG A 419 17.12 -18.53 -34.19
CA ARG A 419 16.14 -18.73 -33.13
C ARG A 419 16.28 -20.13 -32.52
N TYR A 420 16.29 -20.21 -31.20
CA TYR A 420 16.16 -21.48 -30.49
C TYR A 420 14.74 -22.03 -30.64
N LEU A 421 14.63 -23.22 -31.25
CA LEU A 421 13.37 -23.96 -31.45
C LEU A 421 13.12 -24.96 -30.30
N PRO A 422 11.92 -25.53 -30.17
CA PRO A 422 11.64 -26.68 -29.30
C PRO A 422 12.65 -27.82 -29.39
N GLY A 423 12.90 -28.52 -28.27
CA GLY A 423 13.86 -29.62 -28.19
C GLY A 423 13.45 -30.71 -27.20
N GLU A 424 14.05 -31.90 -27.30
CA GLU A 424 13.72 -33.06 -26.46
C GLU A 424 14.54 -33.15 -25.17
N SER A 425 15.60 -32.34 -25.05
CA SER A 425 16.48 -32.24 -23.89
C SER A 425 16.24 -30.97 -23.08
N VAL A 426 16.64 -30.99 -21.81
CA VAL A 426 16.71 -29.76 -21.00
C VAL A 426 17.86 -28.90 -21.53
N ARG A 427 17.57 -27.63 -21.82
CA ARG A 427 18.56 -26.69 -22.35
C ARG A 427 18.77 -25.52 -21.40
N ILE A 428 20.02 -25.22 -21.10
CA ILE A 428 20.41 -24.03 -20.35
C ILE A 428 20.97 -23.03 -21.36
N LEU A 429 20.23 -21.96 -21.62
CA LEU A 429 20.67 -20.87 -22.48
C LEU A 429 21.34 -19.80 -21.58
N LEU A 430 22.66 -19.65 -21.73
CA LEU A 430 23.47 -18.77 -20.90
C LEU A 430 23.86 -17.49 -21.63
N PRO A 431 23.74 -16.32 -20.97
CA PRO A 431 24.35 -15.08 -21.44
C PRO A 431 25.84 -15.26 -21.69
N PRO A 432 26.43 -14.55 -22.68
CA PRO A 432 27.86 -14.65 -22.97
C PRO A 432 28.77 -14.34 -21.77
N SER A 433 28.30 -13.49 -20.84
CA SER A 433 29.00 -13.15 -19.59
C SER A 433 29.10 -14.33 -18.59
N LEU A 434 28.24 -15.35 -18.73
CA LEU A 434 28.11 -16.47 -17.80
C LEU A 434 28.54 -17.81 -18.39
N ILE A 435 28.87 -17.87 -19.69
CA ILE A 435 29.18 -19.11 -20.41
C ILE A 435 30.38 -19.87 -19.84
N ASP A 436 31.38 -19.15 -19.32
CA ASP A 436 32.59 -19.72 -18.72
C ASP A 436 32.29 -20.54 -17.45
N ARG A 437 31.12 -20.30 -16.84
CA ARG A 437 30.65 -20.99 -15.62
C ARG A 437 29.64 -22.11 -15.90
N LYS A 438 29.56 -22.61 -17.13
CA LYS A 438 28.59 -23.64 -17.55
C LYS A 438 28.49 -24.87 -16.62
N ALA A 439 29.61 -25.31 -16.03
CA ALA A 439 29.62 -26.46 -15.14
C ALA A 439 28.88 -26.18 -13.82
N ASP A 440 29.08 -24.99 -13.23
CA ASP A 440 28.39 -24.56 -12.01
C ASP A 440 26.88 -24.51 -12.24
N PHE A 441 26.45 -23.95 -13.38
CA PHE A 441 25.05 -23.84 -13.74
C PHE A 441 24.40 -25.18 -14.03
N THR A 442 25.13 -26.11 -14.66
CA THR A 442 24.61 -27.46 -14.90
C THR A 442 24.34 -28.17 -13.57
N ALA A 443 25.28 -28.12 -12.62
CA ALA A 443 25.10 -28.69 -11.30
C ALA A 443 23.96 -28.01 -10.51
N GLY A 444 23.86 -26.67 -10.60
CA GLY A 444 22.78 -25.90 -9.99
C GLY A 444 21.41 -26.25 -10.54
N VAL A 445 21.27 -26.40 -11.86
CA VAL A 445 20.01 -26.80 -12.50
C VAL A 445 19.64 -28.25 -12.16
N VAL A 446 20.62 -29.16 -12.08
CA VAL A 446 20.37 -30.54 -11.59
C VAL A 446 19.88 -30.50 -10.15
N SER A 447 20.46 -29.66 -9.29
CA SER A 447 19.99 -29.50 -7.90
C SER A 447 18.60 -28.87 -7.83
N LEU A 448 18.32 -27.86 -8.66
CA LEU A 448 17.03 -27.20 -8.72
C LEU A 448 15.97 -28.19 -9.18
N LEU A 449 16.20 -28.92 -10.27
CA LEU A 449 15.23 -29.86 -10.84
C LEU A 449 15.12 -31.15 -10.03
N GLY A 450 16.23 -31.63 -9.45
CA GLY A 450 16.40 -32.91 -8.75
C GLY A 450 16.02 -32.93 -7.27
N GLY A 451 15.27 -31.93 -6.78
CA GLY A 451 14.65 -31.98 -5.45
C GLY A 451 13.80 -33.25 -5.24
N SER A 452 13.46 -33.55 -3.98
CA SER A 452 12.94 -34.81 -3.43
C SER A 452 11.98 -35.68 -4.29
N ASP A 453 11.22 -35.10 -5.23
CA ASP A 453 10.14 -35.75 -5.97
C ASP A 453 10.46 -36.13 -7.44
N THR A 454 11.62 -35.77 -7.97
CA THR A 454 11.99 -35.96 -9.41
C THR A 454 13.17 -36.92 -9.61
N SER A 455 13.54 -37.66 -8.56
CA SER A 455 14.75 -38.49 -8.48
C SER A 455 14.77 -39.60 -9.55
N GLY A 456 15.26 -39.26 -10.74
CA GLY A 456 15.57 -40.20 -11.83
C GLY A 456 15.48 -39.68 -13.27
N LEU A 457 14.88 -38.50 -13.53
CA LEU A 457 14.59 -38.08 -14.92
C LEU A 457 15.67 -37.22 -15.58
N VAL A 458 16.39 -36.38 -14.81
CA VAL A 458 17.39 -35.45 -15.35
C VAL A 458 18.79 -35.84 -14.86
N SER A 459 19.64 -36.28 -15.80
CA SER A 459 21.07 -36.51 -15.58
C SER A 459 21.86 -35.39 -16.27
N GLU A 460 23.05 -35.05 -15.77
CA GLU A 460 23.95 -34.07 -16.39
C GLU A 460 24.20 -34.37 -17.89
N GLU A 461 24.19 -35.65 -18.28
CA GLU A 461 24.39 -36.11 -19.66
C GLU A 461 23.24 -35.75 -20.62
N LYS A 462 22.07 -35.34 -20.10
CA LYS A 462 20.90 -34.95 -20.89
C LYS A 462 20.65 -33.44 -20.90
N ILE A 463 21.54 -32.65 -20.30
CA ILE A 463 21.45 -31.19 -20.28
C ILE A 463 22.38 -30.63 -21.35
N GLU A 464 21.82 -29.82 -22.23
CA GLU A 464 22.58 -29.10 -23.25
C GLU A 464 22.74 -27.64 -22.83
N VAL A 465 23.97 -27.13 -22.86
CA VAL A 465 24.27 -25.73 -22.50
C VAL A 465 24.65 -24.95 -23.73
N LEU A 466 23.89 -23.92 -24.05
CA LEU A 466 24.01 -23.12 -25.27
C LEU A 466 24.16 -21.63 -24.93
N PRO A 467 24.93 -20.85 -25.71
CA PRO A 467 25.06 -19.42 -25.49
C PRO A 467 23.83 -18.66 -26.05
N THR A 468 23.45 -17.54 -25.44
CA THR A 468 22.46 -16.61 -26.01
C THR A 468 23.13 -15.42 -26.69
N ALA A 469 22.40 -14.72 -27.56
CA ALA A 469 22.84 -13.41 -28.07
C ALA A 469 22.94 -12.37 -26.95
N HIS A 470 23.80 -11.37 -27.16
CA HIS A 470 23.89 -10.20 -26.28
C HIS A 470 22.60 -9.37 -26.33
N GLY A 471 22.19 -8.85 -25.16
CA GLY A 471 21.01 -8.00 -25.03
C GLY A 471 19.68 -8.73 -25.20
N ASN A 472 19.66 -10.07 -25.09
CA ASN A 472 18.40 -10.81 -25.11
C ASN A 472 17.51 -10.39 -23.93
N GLN A 473 16.26 -10.06 -24.24
CA GLN A 473 15.22 -9.71 -23.28
C GLN A 473 14.10 -10.73 -23.41
N VAL A 474 13.61 -11.27 -22.30
CA VAL A 474 12.58 -12.32 -22.31
C VAL A 474 11.33 -11.89 -21.55
N PHE A 475 10.17 -12.12 -22.15
CA PHE A 475 8.87 -11.75 -21.57
C PHE A 475 8.45 -12.78 -20.52
N THR A 476 8.03 -12.31 -19.34
CA THR A 476 7.71 -13.18 -18.20
C THR A 476 6.23 -13.51 -18.09
N TYR A 477 5.38 -12.95 -18.97
CA TYR A 477 3.92 -12.99 -18.86
C TYR A 477 3.38 -12.48 -17.51
N GLY A 478 4.18 -11.69 -16.79
CA GLY A 478 3.83 -11.11 -15.50
C GLY A 478 3.83 -12.13 -14.36
N SER A 479 4.68 -13.15 -14.44
CA SER A 479 4.99 -14.03 -13.30
C SER A 479 5.73 -13.26 -12.20
N ILE A 480 5.73 -13.79 -10.98
CA ILE A 480 6.33 -13.13 -9.82
C ILE A 480 7.50 -13.97 -9.31
N THR A 481 8.66 -13.34 -9.13
CA THR A 481 9.81 -13.97 -8.48
C THR A 481 9.48 -14.29 -7.02
N PRO A 482 9.78 -15.51 -6.52
CA PRO A 482 9.51 -15.87 -5.13
C PRO A 482 10.04 -14.84 -4.12
N GLY A 483 9.16 -14.36 -3.24
CA GLY A 483 9.46 -13.38 -2.21
C GLY A 483 9.54 -11.92 -2.68
N ASP A 484 9.21 -11.64 -3.94
CA ASP A 484 9.02 -10.29 -4.45
C ASP A 484 7.52 -9.96 -4.53
N PHE A 485 7.18 -8.67 -4.45
CA PHE A 485 5.79 -8.17 -4.52
C PHE A 485 5.52 -7.37 -5.81
N TYR A 486 6.46 -7.38 -6.75
CA TYR A 486 6.41 -6.57 -7.97
C TYR A 486 6.53 -7.47 -9.19
N VAL A 487 5.70 -7.19 -10.19
CA VAL A 487 5.76 -7.87 -11.48
C VAL A 487 6.88 -7.23 -12.31
N GLN A 488 7.81 -8.05 -12.79
CA GLN A 488 8.79 -7.64 -13.81
C GLN A 488 8.36 -8.22 -15.14
N PRO A 489 7.90 -7.40 -16.10
CA PRO A 489 7.40 -7.90 -17.39
C PRO A 489 8.49 -8.54 -18.23
N PHE A 490 9.73 -8.07 -18.08
CA PHE A 490 10.89 -8.58 -18.79
C PHE A 490 12.07 -8.83 -17.87
N LEU A 491 12.86 -9.84 -18.23
CA LEU A 491 14.20 -10.06 -17.68
C LEU A 491 15.25 -9.74 -18.75
N GLU A 492 16.27 -8.98 -18.36
CA GLU A 492 17.42 -8.63 -19.21
C GLU A 492 18.55 -9.65 -19.02
N GLU A 493 19.04 -10.22 -20.13
CA GLU A 493 20.09 -11.24 -20.17
C GLU A 493 19.97 -12.32 -19.06
N PRO A 494 18.79 -12.96 -18.86
CA PRO A 494 18.66 -13.99 -17.82
C PRO A 494 19.30 -15.31 -18.24
N VAL A 495 19.53 -16.18 -17.26
CA VAL A 495 19.74 -17.61 -17.50
C VAL A 495 18.38 -18.25 -17.81
N ILE A 496 18.24 -18.82 -19.00
CA ILE A 496 16.99 -19.43 -19.44
C ILE A 496 17.14 -20.95 -19.36
N ILE A 497 16.23 -21.61 -18.65
CA ILE A 497 16.18 -23.07 -18.54
C ILE A 497 14.96 -23.53 -19.32
N ALA A 498 15.18 -24.02 -20.54
CA ALA A 498 14.14 -24.55 -21.40
C ALA A 498 13.92 -26.03 -21.14
N LEU A 499 12.68 -26.39 -20.83
CA LEU A 499 12.24 -27.72 -20.46
C LEU A 499 11.41 -28.33 -21.60
N PRO A 500 11.62 -29.62 -21.92
CA PRO A 500 10.68 -30.37 -22.75
C PRO A 500 9.31 -30.46 -22.08
N ASN A 501 8.27 -30.19 -22.86
CA ASN A 501 6.89 -30.19 -22.42
C ASN A 501 6.50 -31.49 -21.70
N GLY A 502 5.94 -31.38 -20.49
CA GLY A 502 5.35 -32.46 -19.69
C GLY A 502 6.33 -33.50 -19.15
N ALA A 503 7.63 -33.41 -19.46
CA ALA A 503 8.58 -34.49 -19.22
C ALA A 503 9.40 -34.35 -17.93
N VAL A 504 9.61 -33.13 -17.45
CA VAL A 504 10.64 -32.83 -16.42
C VAL A 504 10.07 -32.48 -15.05
N LEU A 505 9.11 -31.57 -15.00
CA LEU A 505 8.55 -31.09 -13.73
C LEU A 505 7.57 -32.11 -13.13
N SER A 506 7.58 -32.22 -11.80
CA SER A 506 6.55 -32.95 -11.06
C SER A 506 5.25 -32.16 -10.98
N ASP A 507 4.15 -32.86 -10.72
CA ASP A 507 2.82 -32.28 -10.59
C ASP A 507 2.79 -31.19 -9.49
N VAL A 508 3.47 -31.43 -8.36
CA VAL A 508 3.66 -30.45 -7.26
C VAL A 508 4.31 -29.15 -7.74
N ARG A 509 5.30 -29.25 -8.64
CA ARG A 509 5.98 -28.07 -9.18
C ARG A 509 5.12 -27.28 -10.14
N TYR A 510 4.31 -27.94 -10.96
CA TYR A 510 3.33 -27.26 -11.80
C TYR A 510 2.33 -26.47 -10.95
N THR A 511 1.79 -27.09 -9.90
CA THR A 511 0.87 -26.41 -8.97
C THR A 511 1.55 -25.23 -8.27
N SER A 512 2.79 -25.39 -7.81
CA SER A 512 3.57 -24.31 -7.19
C SER A 512 3.78 -23.12 -8.13
N TYR A 513 4.11 -23.37 -9.41
CA TYR A 513 4.30 -22.31 -10.41
C TYR A 513 2.97 -21.68 -10.85
N ALA A 514 1.87 -22.44 -10.90
CA ALA A 514 0.55 -21.89 -11.14
C ALA A 514 0.15 -20.87 -10.06
N THR A 515 0.36 -21.19 -8.77
CA THR A 515 0.10 -20.27 -7.65
C THR A 515 0.93 -18.98 -7.74
N GLN A 516 2.11 -19.03 -8.35
CA GLN A 516 2.98 -17.85 -8.56
C GLN A 516 2.62 -17.06 -9.83
N GLY A 517 1.57 -17.45 -10.55
CA GLY A 517 1.18 -16.83 -11.82
C GLY A 517 2.17 -17.06 -12.96
N ALA A 518 2.99 -18.10 -12.87
CA ALA A 518 4.01 -18.45 -13.87
C ALA A 518 3.51 -19.34 -15.01
N ILE A 519 2.26 -19.81 -14.94
CA ILE A 519 1.62 -20.65 -15.93
C ILE A 519 0.49 -19.87 -16.58
N VAL A 520 0.52 -19.82 -17.92
CA VAL A 520 -0.47 -19.10 -18.71
C VAL A 520 -0.96 -19.96 -19.88
N PHE A 521 -2.21 -19.76 -20.27
CA PHE A 521 -2.90 -20.47 -21.33
C PHE A 521 -3.21 -19.47 -22.46
N PRO A 522 -2.60 -19.61 -23.65
CA PRO A 522 -2.86 -18.72 -24.78
C PRO A 522 -4.32 -18.72 -25.24
N ASP A 523 -5.00 -19.88 -25.12
CA ASP A 523 -6.42 -20.05 -25.39
C ASP A 523 -7.18 -20.23 -24.07
N PRO A 524 -8.00 -19.25 -23.64
CA PRO A 524 -8.74 -19.35 -22.39
C PRO A 524 -9.81 -20.45 -22.43
N SER A 525 -10.27 -20.89 -23.61
CA SER A 525 -11.32 -21.91 -23.71
C SER A 525 -10.88 -23.28 -23.18
N VAL A 526 -9.58 -23.60 -23.28
CA VAL A 526 -8.97 -24.83 -22.71
C VAL A 526 -9.17 -24.87 -21.19
N VAL A 527 -9.02 -23.71 -20.55
CA VAL A 527 -9.22 -23.55 -19.12
C VAL A 527 -10.71 -23.57 -18.78
N GLU A 528 -11.57 -22.88 -19.54
CA GLU A 528 -13.02 -22.88 -19.30
C GLU A 528 -13.62 -24.28 -19.38
N GLU A 529 -13.27 -25.05 -20.40
CA GLU A 529 -13.75 -26.43 -20.57
C GLU A 529 -13.30 -27.32 -19.40
N SER A 530 -12.05 -27.16 -18.96
CA SER A 530 -11.49 -27.95 -17.86
C SER A 530 -12.12 -27.60 -16.51
N ILE A 531 -12.24 -26.31 -16.17
CA ILE A 531 -12.82 -25.84 -14.90
C ILE A 531 -14.31 -26.16 -14.81
N SER A 532 -15.01 -26.25 -15.95
CA SER A 532 -16.45 -26.60 -15.96
C SER A 532 -16.76 -28.03 -15.53
N GLN A 533 -15.75 -28.86 -15.27
CA GLN A 533 -15.90 -30.26 -14.88
C GLN A 533 -15.24 -30.53 -13.51
N PRO A 534 -15.91 -31.27 -12.60
CA PRO A 534 -15.25 -31.79 -11.41
C PRO A 534 -14.07 -32.69 -11.80
N PRO A 535 -12.96 -32.68 -11.03
CA PRO A 535 -12.73 -31.96 -9.76
C PRO A 535 -12.10 -30.56 -9.91
N PHE A 536 -11.97 -30.00 -11.12
CA PHE A 536 -11.23 -28.75 -11.33
C PHE A 536 -12.01 -27.51 -10.89
N SER A 537 -13.34 -27.54 -11.01
CA SER A 537 -14.28 -26.56 -10.45
C SER A 537 -14.04 -26.29 -8.96
N THR A 538 -13.50 -27.28 -8.25
CA THR A 538 -13.24 -27.27 -6.81
C THR A 538 -11.91 -26.59 -6.45
N TYR A 539 -10.90 -26.67 -7.31
CA TYR A 539 -9.54 -26.21 -6.98
C TYR A 539 -9.12 -24.96 -7.73
N VAL A 540 -9.82 -24.59 -8.81
CA VAL A 540 -9.53 -23.39 -9.60
C VAL A 540 -10.72 -22.44 -9.49
N ASN A 541 -10.55 -21.33 -8.78
CA ASN A 541 -11.62 -20.41 -8.44
C ASN A 541 -11.69 -19.16 -9.34
N GLY A 542 -10.81 -19.08 -10.34
CA GLY A 542 -10.75 -17.92 -11.21
C GLY A 542 -9.81 -18.11 -12.39
N MET A 543 -10.04 -17.29 -13.40
CA MET A 543 -9.18 -17.11 -14.55
C MET A 543 -9.13 -15.63 -14.89
N GLN A 544 -7.94 -15.08 -14.99
CA GLN A 544 -7.75 -13.68 -15.36
C GLN A 544 -6.87 -13.56 -16.58
N MET A 545 -7.25 -12.68 -17.50
CA MET A 545 -6.44 -12.33 -18.65
C MET A 545 -5.17 -11.63 -18.17
N VAL A 546 -4.02 -12.00 -18.73
CA VAL A 546 -2.72 -11.40 -18.34
C VAL A 546 -2.73 -9.89 -18.59
N VAL A 547 -3.35 -9.44 -19.69
CA VAL A 547 -3.48 -8.01 -20.02
C VAL A 547 -4.35 -7.25 -19.02
N THR A 548 -5.48 -7.83 -18.58
CA THR A 548 -6.37 -7.20 -17.58
C THR A 548 -5.66 -7.10 -16.23
N SER A 549 -4.98 -8.17 -15.82
CA SER A 549 -4.17 -8.20 -14.59
C SER A 549 -3.08 -7.12 -14.60
N ALA A 550 -2.38 -6.96 -15.74
CA ALA A 550 -1.37 -5.92 -15.92
C ALA A 550 -1.97 -4.50 -15.92
N ALA A 551 -3.16 -4.31 -16.49
CA ALA A 551 -3.88 -3.04 -16.50
C ALA A 551 -4.35 -2.65 -15.08
N ASP A 552 -4.89 -3.59 -14.31
CA ASP A 552 -5.31 -3.39 -12.92
C ASP A 552 -4.11 -3.03 -12.04
N TYR A 553 -2.99 -3.76 -12.21
CA TYR A 553 -1.73 -3.45 -11.54
C TYR A 553 -1.23 -2.03 -11.88
N TYR A 554 -1.23 -1.66 -13.16
CA TYR A 554 -0.85 -0.33 -13.62
C TYR A 554 -1.77 0.77 -13.04
N ALA A 555 -3.09 0.54 -13.03
CA ALA A 555 -4.05 1.46 -12.44
C ALA A 555 -3.80 1.65 -10.93
N GLY A 556 -3.45 0.57 -10.23
CA GLY A 556 -2.99 0.57 -8.84
C GLY A 556 -1.75 1.45 -8.64
N LEU A 557 -0.70 1.25 -9.44
CA LEU A 557 0.52 2.06 -9.39
C LEU A 557 0.23 3.55 -9.64
N VAL A 558 -0.62 3.88 -10.62
CA VAL A 558 -1.01 5.28 -10.91
C VAL A 558 -1.79 5.90 -9.76
N LYS A 559 -2.69 5.15 -9.12
CA LYS A 559 -3.42 5.60 -7.92
C LYS A 559 -2.45 5.90 -6.78
N GLU A 560 -1.47 5.02 -6.57
CA GLU A 560 -0.42 5.19 -5.58
C GLU A 560 0.44 6.44 -5.85
N LEU A 561 0.97 6.61 -7.07
CA LEU A 561 1.76 7.80 -7.42
C LEU A 561 0.97 9.10 -7.23
N ARG A 562 -0.32 9.12 -7.56
CA ARG A 562 -1.18 10.31 -7.36
C ARG A 562 -1.29 10.65 -5.87
N LEU A 563 -1.51 9.65 -5.01
CA LEU A 563 -1.59 9.82 -3.56
C LEU A 563 -0.27 10.31 -2.99
N GLU A 564 0.85 9.70 -3.39
CA GLU A 564 2.19 10.11 -2.96
C GLU A 564 2.55 11.52 -3.44
N SER A 565 2.17 11.89 -4.66
CA SER A 565 2.37 13.24 -5.21
C SER A 565 1.59 14.29 -4.42
N PHE A 566 0.35 13.98 -4.02
CA PHE A 566 -0.43 14.83 -3.13
C PHE A 566 0.24 14.97 -1.75
N ASN A 567 0.71 13.86 -1.19
CA ASN A 567 1.49 13.86 0.05
C ASN A 567 2.77 14.68 -0.09
N LEU A 568 3.43 14.68 -1.25
CA LEU A 568 4.63 15.47 -1.48
C LEU A 568 4.34 16.97 -1.45
N VAL A 569 3.27 17.39 -2.11
CA VAL A 569 2.82 18.80 -2.09
C VAL A 569 2.45 19.22 -0.67
N ALA A 570 1.70 18.39 0.05
CA ALA A 570 1.28 18.68 1.42
C ALA A 570 2.47 18.73 2.40
N SER A 571 3.39 17.76 2.31
CA SER A 571 4.61 17.71 3.12
C SER A 571 5.52 18.92 2.84
N CYS A 572 5.70 19.30 1.58
CA CYS A 572 6.40 20.53 1.21
C CYS A 572 5.71 21.77 1.81
N ALA A 573 4.38 21.88 1.75
CA ALA A 573 3.66 22.99 2.38
C ALA A 573 3.92 23.05 3.89
N VAL A 574 3.91 21.92 4.60
CA VAL A 574 4.26 21.85 6.03
C VAL A 574 5.70 22.26 6.29
N MET A 575 6.65 21.79 5.48
CA MET A 575 8.04 22.24 5.56
C MET A 575 8.14 23.75 5.36
N LEU A 576 7.50 24.33 4.35
CA LEU A 576 7.54 25.78 4.14
C LEU A 576 6.90 26.55 5.30
N MET A 577 5.74 26.11 5.81
CA MET A 577 5.09 26.72 6.97
C MET A 577 5.97 26.71 8.23
N THR A 578 6.65 25.60 8.52
CA THR A 578 7.58 25.53 9.67
C THR A 578 8.78 26.48 9.48
N SER A 579 9.26 26.67 8.25
CA SER A 579 10.29 27.68 7.94
C SER A 579 9.80 29.10 8.22
N VAL A 580 8.58 29.44 7.80
CA VAL A 580 7.95 30.73 8.11
C VAL A 580 7.83 30.91 9.63
N ALA A 581 7.37 29.89 10.36
CA ALA A 581 7.23 29.96 11.80
C ALA A 581 8.56 30.28 12.50
N VAL A 582 9.65 29.58 12.14
CA VAL A 582 11.00 29.84 12.69
C VAL A 582 11.44 31.28 12.38
N CYS A 583 11.27 31.74 11.13
CA CYS A 583 11.65 33.09 10.71
C CYS A 583 10.85 34.17 11.45
N VAL A 584 9.54 33.99 11.60
CA VAL A 584 8.67 34.92 12.33
C VAL A 584 9.04 34.97 13.81
N ILE A 585 9.31 33.83 14.44
CA ILE A 585 9.74 33.77 15.85
C ILE A 585 11.08 34.50 16.02
N HIS A 586 12.08 34.21 15.19
CA HIS A 586 13.39 34.89 15.27
C HIS A 586 13.27 36.41 15.10
N THR A 587 12.50 36.85 14.10
CA THR A 587 12.35 38.28 13.78
C THR A 587 11.55 39.02 14.86
N ARG A 588 10.46 38.45 15.38
CA ARG A 588 9.67 39.06 16.47
C ARG A 588 10.41 39.12 17.80
N VAL A 589 11.15 38.08 18.17
CA VAL A 589 11.93 38.04 19.42
C VAL A 589 13.04 39.10 19.40
N ARG A 590 13.58 39.43 18.22
CA ARG A 590 14.77 40.29 18.07
C ARG A 590 14.51 41.58 17.28
N ALA A 591 13.26 41.98 17.07
CA ALA A 591 12.87 43.06 16.16
C ALA A 591 13.64 44.38 16.40
N GLN A 592 13.71 44.85 17.65
CA GLN A 592 14.44 46.07 18.01
C GLN A 592 15.94 45.97 17.73
N LYS A 593 16.54 44.80 18.01
CA LYS A 593 17.97 44.55 17.78
C LYS A 593 18.28 44.48 16.28
N ILE A 594 17.36 43.92 15.49
CA ILE A 594 17.44 43.86 14.03
C ILE A 594 17.41 45.29 13.46
N PHE A 595 16.43 46.10 13.87
CA PHE A 595 16.30 47.49 13.44
C PHE A 595 17.52 48.35 13.80
N ALA A 596 17.96 48.29 15.07
CA ALA A 596 19.12 49.04 15.53
C ALA A 596 20.39 48.70 14.72
N ARG A 597 20.66 47.41 14.50
CA ARG A 597 21.82 46.97 13.71
C ARG A 597 21.73 47.39 12.24
N HIS A 598 20.53 47.39 11.67
CA HIS A 598 20.33 47.81 10.28
C HIS A 598 20.67 49.29 10.09
N ILE A 599 20.19 50.16 10.98
CA ILE A 599 20.54 51.59 10.95
C ILE A 599 22.04 51.80 11.21
N SER A 600 22.65 50.97 12.06
CA SER A 600 24.11 50.99 12.28
C SER A 600 24.93 50.42 11.11
N GLY A 601 24.34 50.18 9.94
CA GLY A 601 25.07 49.76 8.73
C GLY A 601 25.49 48.29 8.69
N TRP A 602 24.96 47.43 9.57
CA TRP A 602 25.29 46.01 9.53
C TRP A 602 24.68 45.34 8.29
N SER A 603 25.46 44.45 7.66
CA SER A 603 24.97 43.64 6.54
C SER A 603 23.87 42.66 6.98
N PHE A 604 23.01 42.26 6.03
CA PHE A 604 21.93 41.31 6.27
C PHE A 604 22.43 40.00 6.90
N LEU A 605 23.52 39.43 6.36
CA LEU A 605 24.16 38.24 6.94
C LEU A 605 24.66 38.49 8.36
N GLY A 606 25.27 39.65 8.64
CA GLY A 606 25.75 40.00 9.97
C GLY A 606 24.62 40.09 11.01
N ILE A 607 23.46 40.60 10.62
CA ILE A 607 22.27 40.71 11.48
C ILE A 607 21.69 39.32 11.79
N HIS A 608 21.58 38.46 10.78
CA HIS A 608 20.88 37.17 10.86
C HIS A 608 21.79 35.95 11.05
N ARG A 609 23.11 36.13 11.18
CA ARG A 609 24.09 35.03 11.22
C ARG A 609 23.73 33.86 12.13
N ARG A 610 23.15 34.13 13.31
CA ARG A 610 22.81 33.07 14.27
C ARG A 610 21.70 32.15 13.75
N LEU A 611 20.69 32.71 13.07
CA LEU A 611 19.62 31.91 12.48
C LEU A 611 20.13 31.14 11.25
N LEU A 612 20.94 31.80 10.41
CA LEU A 612 21.51 31.15 9.23
C LEU A 612 22.46 30.01 9.62
N LEU A 613 23.23 30.16 10.69
CA LEU A 613 24.07 29.09 11.22
C LEU A 613 23.26 27.94 11.83
N THR A 614 22.13 28.21 12.49
CA THR A 614 21.28 27.13 13.03
C THR A 614 20.54 26.38 11.92
N GLU A 615 20.00 27.07 10.92
CA GLU A 615 19.40 26.42 9.74
C GLU A 615 20.47 25.65 8.95
N GLY A 616 21.63 26.26 8.70
CA GLY A 616 22.74 25.61 8.01
C GLY A 616 23.25 24.37 8.75
N GLY A 617 23.38 24.44 10.08
CA GLY A 617 23.73 23.30 10.92
C GLY A 617 22.68 22.19 10.88
N LEU A 618 21.39 22.55 10.93
CA LEU A 618 20.29 21.58 10.80
C LEU A 618 20.33 20.86 9.45
N PHE A 619 20.46 21.60 8.35
CA PHE A 619 20.53 21.01 7.01
C PHE A 619 21.79 20.16 6.81
N THR A 620 22.94 20.59 7.36
CA THR A 620 24.17 19.79 7.32
C THR A 620 24.00 18.49 8.09
N ALA A 621 23.41 18.53 9.29
CA ALA A 621 23.12 17.34 10.08
C ALA A 621 22.12 16.41 9.38
N PHE A 622 21.10 16.98 8.73
CA PHE A 622 20.12 16.24 7.95
C PHE A 622 20.74 15.54 6.72
N ILE A 623 21.59 16.23 5.95
CA ILE A 623 22.34 15.63 4.83
C ILE A 623 23.26 14.53 5.35
N GLY A 624 23.98 14.78 6.45
CA GLY A 624 24.85 13.77 7.08
C GLY A 624 24.08 12.53 7.53
N TRP A 625 22.91 12.72 8.16
CA TRP A 625 22.02 11.62 8.55
C TRP A 625 21.49 10.85 7.33
N ALA A 626 21.02 11.54 6.28
CA ALA A 626 20.53 10.90 5.06
C ALA A 626 21.65 10.13 4.33
N THR A 627 22.87 10.66 4.33
CA THR A 627 24.05 10.00 3.76
C THR A 627 24.43 8.78 4.58
N TRP A 628 24.42 8.88 5.91
CA TRP A 628 24.68 7.75 6.81
C TRP A 628 23.65 6.64 6.63
N GLN A 629 22.36 6.99 6.57
CA GLN A 629 21.26 6.05 6.32
C GLN A 629 21.44 5.35 4.95
N SER A 630 21.70 6.14 3.90
CA SER A 630 21.95 5.62 2.55
C SER A 630 23.13 4.64 2.51
N ILE A 631 24.27 4.99 3.11
CA ILE A 631 25.44 4.10 3.19
C ILE A 631 25.12 2.84 4.01
N THR A 632 24.43 2.98 5.14
CA THR A 632 24.10 1.83 6.01
C THR A 632 23.17 0.85 5.30
N GLU A 633 22.18 1.37 4.57
CA GLU A 633 21.28 0.53 3.77
C GLU A 633 22.01 -0.09 2.58
N VAL A 634 22.85 0.64 1.84
CA VAL A 634 23.65 0.05 0.76
C VAL A 634 24.56 -1.06 1.29
N ILE A 635 25.23 -0.86 2.44
CA ILE A 635 26.06 -1.90 3.07
C ILE A 635 25.21 -3.11 3.47
N ARG A 636 24.02 -2.90 4.05
CA ARG A 636 23.11 -3.98 4.44
C ARG A 636 22.62 -4.78 3.23
N HIS A 637 22.27 -4.10 2.13
CA HIS A 637 21.82 -4.76 0.90
C HIS A 637 22.98 -5.40 0.13
N SER A 638 24.21 -4.91 0.31
CA SER A 638 25.42 -5.49 -0.26
C SER A 638 26.01 -6.64 0.58
N ASP A 639 25.41 -6.96 1.74
CA ASP A 639 25.89 -8.05 2.60
C ASP A 639 25.55 -9.40 1.95
N PRO A 640 26.56 -10.16 1.48
CA PRO A 640 26.33 -11.44 0.81
C PRO A 640 25.73 -12.51 1.73
N SER A 641 25.80 -12.31 3.05
CA SER A 641 25.39 -13.29 4.05
C SER A 641 23.94 -13.12 4.54
N ASN A 642 23.29 -12.00 4.24
CA ASN A 642 21.92 -11.73 4.68
C ASN A 642 21.14 -10.85 3.67
N PRO A 643 20.82 -11.38 2.48
CA PRO A 643 20.23 -10.60 1.41
C PRO A 643 18.75 -10.29 1.68
N VAL A 644 18.44 -9.01 1.89
CA VAL A 644 17.06 -8.51 1.88
C VAL A 644 16.63 -8.29 0.43
N SER A 645 15.42 -8.69 0.04
CA SER A 645 14.86 -8.38 -1.29
C SER A 645 14.90 -6.87 -1.55
N MET A 646 15.55 -6.44 -2.63
CA MET A 646 15.56 -5.02 -3.00
C MET A 646 14.14 -4.60 -3.42
N SER A 647 13.44 -3.88 -2.55
CA SER A 647 12.26 -3.13 -2.97
C SER A 647 12.69 -2.05 -3.98
N PRO A 648 11.80 -1.57 -4.86
CA PRO A 648 12.07 -0.41 -5.72
C PRO A 648 12.49 0.84 -4.93
N THR A 649 12.07 0.95 -3.67
CA THR A 649 12.53 1.98 -2.72
C THR A 649 14.01 1.85 -2.36
N ALA A 650 14.58 0.63 -2.36
CA ALA A 650 16.01 0.38 -2.18
C ALA A 650 16.86 0.96 -3.33
N ARG A 651 16.36 0.94 -4.58
CA ARG A 651 17.06 1.56 -5.73
C ARG A 651 17.11 3.10 -5.67
N VAL A 652 16.29 3.73 -4.81
CA VAL A 652 16.30 5.19 -4.58
C VAL A 652 17.21 5.57 -3.40
N VAL A 653 17.68 4.60 -2.63
CA VAL A 653 18.57 4.82 -1.47
C VAL A 653 19.84 5.58 -1.87
N GLU A 654 20.40 5.29 -3.05
CA GLU A 654 21.59 5.97 -3.57
C GLU A 654 21.35 7.46 -3.89
N LEU A 655 20.12 7.84 -4.20
CA LEU A 655 19.74 9.22 -4.50
C LEU A 655 19.40 10.02 -3.25
N GLN A 656 19.19 9.40 -2.09
CA GLN A 656 18.82 10.08 -0.85
C GLN A 656 19.74 11.25 -0.48
N PRO A 657 21.09 11.17 -0.62
CA PRO A 657 21.96 12.32 -0.34
C PRO A 657 21.70 13.49 -1.29
N VAL A 658 21.47 13.22 -2.59
CA VAL A 658 21.19 14.23 -3.61
C VAL A 658 19.82 14.89 -3.36
N LEU A 659 18.82 14.10 -2.99
CA LEU A 659 17.50 14.59 -2.59
C LEU A 659 17.60 15.44 -1.32
N ALA A 660 18.35 14.99 -0.31
CA ALA A 660 18.57 15.73 0.93
C ALA A 660 19.26 17.09 0.69
N VAL A 661 20.25 17.15 -0.21
CA VAL A 661 20.89 18.40 -0.65
C VAL A 661 19.87 19.31 -1.33
N SER A 662 19.04 18.77 -2.23
CA SER A 662 18.01 19.54 -2.95
C SER A 662 16.95 20.11 -2.01
N ILE A 663 16.43 19.31 -1.08
CA ILE A 663 15.49 19.73 -0.04
C ILE A 663 16.13 20.81 0.85
N SER A 664 17.39 20.63 1.23
CA SER A 664 18.14 21.59 2.05
C SER A 664 18.36 22.92 1.34
N ALA A 665 18.71 22.89 0.04
CA ALA A 665 18.91 24.08 -0.78
C ALA A 665 17.59 24.86 -0.95
N LEU A 666 16.49 24.16 -1.26
CA LEU A 666 15.16 24.75 -1.35
C LEU A 666 14.71 25.33 0.00
N GLY A 667 14.87 24.57 1.08
CA GLY A 667 14.52 24.99 2.44
C GLY A 667 15.31 26.21 2.91
N MET A 668 16.62 26.25 2.65
CA MET A 668 17.48 27.39 2.98
C MET A 668 17.16 28.62 2.14
N THR A 669 16.94 28.45 0.84
CA THR A 669 16.56 29.54 -0.07
C THR A 669 15.25 30.17 0.38
N PHE A 670 14.25 29.35 0.69
CA PHE A 670 12.96 29.82 1.19
C PHE A 670 13.07 30.52 2.55
N ALA A 671 13.88 30.00 3.47
CA ALA A 671 14.14 30.64 4.76
C ALA A 671 14.78 32.02 4.58
N VAL A 672 15.77 32.15 3.69
CA VAL A 672 16.44 33.43 3.38
C VAL A 672 15.45 34.42 2.76
N LEU A 673 14.63 33.99 1.78
CA LEU A 673 13.61 34.84 1.16
C LEU A 673 12.58 35.33 2.17
N THR A 674 12.05 34.42 3.00
CA THR A 674 11.09 34.75 4.06
C THR A 674 11.69 35.74 5.05
N LEU A 675 12.94 35.49 5.46
CA LEU A 675 13.66 36.36 6.38
C LEU A 675 13.90 37.75 5.79
N ALA A 676 14.22 37.85 4.50
CA ALA A 676 14.38 39.12 3.81
C ALA A 676 13.07 39.93 3.75
N VAL A 677 11.94 39.28 3.48
CA VAL A 677 10.61 39.91 3.51
C VAL A 677 10.28 40.44 4.91
N LEU A 678 10.48 39.62 5.94
CA LEU A 678 10.22 40.01 7.33
C LEU A 678 11.18 41.11 7.81
N HIS A 679 12.44 41.07 7.39
CA HIS A 679 13.43 42.12 7.67
C HIS A 679 12.99 43.46 7.09
N ARG A 680 12.61 43.50 5.80
CA ARG A 680 12.10 44.71 5.15
C ARG A 680 10.88 45.27 5.87
N LYS A 681 9.97 44.41 6.33
CA LYS A 681 8.80 44.82 7.09
C LYS A 681 9.18 45.50 8.41
N ILE A 682 10.12 44.92 9.17
CA ILE A 682 10.62 45.50 10.43
C ILE A 682 11.29 46.86 10.18
N VAL A 683 12.09 46.99 9.12
CA VAL A 683 12.75 48.26 8.79
C VAL A 683 11.72 49.33 8.44
N ARG A 684 10.72 49.01 7.62
CA ARG A 684 9.64 49.94 7.25
C ARG A 684 8.82 50.38 8.47
N GLU A 685 8.39 49.44 9.31
CA GLU A 685 7.63 49.75 10.52
C GLU A 685 8.45 50.59 11.51
N GLY A 686 9.73 50.25 11.71
CA GLY A 686 10.63 51.02 12.58
C GLY A 686 10.91 52.43 12.05
N SER A 687 11.07 52.60 10.73
CA SER A 687 11.28 53.92 10.11
C SER A 687 10.04 54.83 10.16
N SER A 688 8.84 54.27 10.30
CA SER A 688 7.61 55.05 10.46
C SER A 688 7.34 55.50 11.91
N GLN A 689 8.05 54.91 12.88
CA GLN A 689 7.91 55.20 14.31
C GLN A 689 9.07 56.05 14.87
N ALA A 690 10.20 56.10 14.16
CA ALA A 690 11.34 56.98 14.41
C ALA A 690 11.12 58.31 13.70
#